data_AF-A0A7H8R502-F1
#
_entry.id   AF-A0A7H8R502-F1
#
_cell.length_a   1.000
_cell.length_b   1.000
_cell.length_c   1.000
_cell.angle_alpha   90.00
_cell.angle_beta   90.00
_cell.angle_gamma   90.00
#
_symmetry.space_group_name_H-M   'P 1'
#
loop_
_entity.id
_entity.type
_entity.pdbx_description
1 polymer ?
#
loop_
_entity_poly.entity_id
_entity_poly.type
_entity_poly.pdbx_seq_one_letter_code
_entity_poly.pdbx_strand_id
1 'polypeptide(L)'
;MVLSKENASIGIIGMGDMGRMINACDKPDSYNSLKDEFASDQGITIFPNGHLVSRISDYIIYSVEAAFIDRIVAEYGPSTKVGAIVGGQTSCKSPELQAFENHLPPDVEILSCHSLHGPKVAPKGQPLVLIQHRATDASMRFVEEVFSSFESKYVHLSGEMHDRITADTQAVTHAAFLSMGTAWSSNKKFPWEIARWVGGLENVKINITLRIYASKWHVYAGLAILNPAAKKQIHQYAQSVTELYKLMLEGRREDLKQRVKAAGAAVFKEGTEAQDLLLKDEVLDRFSLSQKPREAVPPNNHLSLLAIVDCWSKLGIVPYDHMICSTPLFRLWLGVTEYLFRNPELLDEVLDIAIDDHTFRADDLEFTFAARAWSDCVSFGDFESYRDRFERIQNYFAPRFPEAVKLASVHSENLGPSKAAPSLYRPEDETITILRTQYEGLLRTARQFENLKHRLLKGGVTLQSLDVLLSEPLLPIPGPAANTHFQGKQARNDEYQSTRNDGTRWTHTDEPRMTEEENGFYLIEKEETHSPEREEIQQGPATDEQRTVDIRGIPDRTTHRDLTNAICGGAILELYFKSFDHAARLSFTEPSAARVFVNNAKQHGFYIAGKKVEVSWAERQFFLRTFIKQNIDHGASRTLVIRNVNPNITEALIRQHLDHIHNLVVIDIQFSQGNAYISTNSVHNAMFARSCMMSRTAYKRMRIEFSLDECIRPFPKVEIYQKSNGKTVESPPKPAKKPTRPQSNRFESLSVENSGVSDVSTDSD
;
A
#
# COMPACT_ATOMS: atom_id res chain seq x y z
N MET A 1 26.84 30.21 24.70
CA MET A 1 27.18 30.33 23.26
C MET A 1 25.87 30.55 22.52
N VAL A 2 25.81 31.33 21.46
CA VAL A 2 24.58 31.42 20.64
C VAL A 2 24.55 30.21 19.71
N LEU A 3 23.46 29.45 19.74
CA LEU A 3 23.25 28.33 18.83
C LEU A 3 23.01 28.86 17.40
N SER A 4 23.65 28.23 16.42
CA SER A 4 23.45 28.47 14.99
C SER A 4 23.46 27.14 14.24
N LYS A 5 22.98 27.14 12.99
CA LYS A 5 22.92 25.93 12.16
C LYS A 5 24.28 25.25 11.94
N GLU A 6 25.37 25.99 12.08
CA GLU A 6 26.74 25.52 11.89
C GLU A 6 27.36 24.87 13.14
N ASN A 7 26.82 25.15 14.34
CA ASN A 7 27.42 24.72 15.61
C ASN A 7 26.51 23.82 16.48
N ALA A 8 25.22 23.76 16.19
CA ALA A 8 24.25 23.03 16.99
C ALA A 8 24.17 21.54 16.59
N SER A 9 24.13 20.67 17.59
CA SER A 9 23.82 19.25 17.38
C SER A 9 22.31 19.05 17.41
N ILE A 10 21.73 18.44 16.38
CA ILE A 10 20.29 18.14 16.34
C ILE A 10 20.09 16.63 16.53
N GLY A 11 19.02 16.24 17.23
CA GLY A 11 18.68 14.88 17.60
C GLY A 11 17.28 14.46 17.13
N ILE A 12 17.11 13.21 16.68
CA ILE A 12 15.79 12.61 16.39
C ILE A 12 15.61 11.33 17.20
N ILE A 13 14.46 11.21 17.84
CA ILE A 13 14.02 10.01 18.55
C ILE A 13 12.78 9.48 17.82
N GLY A 14 12.91 8.30 17.19
CA GLY A 14 11.91 7.72 16.28
C GLY A 14 12.26 7.98 14.81
N MET A 15 12.92 7.02 14.16
CA MET A 15 13.32 7.05 12.75
C MET A 15 12.24 6.39 11.88
N GLY A 16 11.07 7.04 11.81
CA GLY A 16 10.02 6.67 10.85
C GLY A 16 10.37 7.05 9.41
N ASP A 17 9.35 7.15 8.54
CA ASP A 17 9.51 7.54 7.12
C ASP A 17 10.07 9.00 6.90
N MET A 18 10.49 9.71 7.96
CA MET A 18 10.98 11.09 7.93
C MET A 18 12.20 11.31 8.86
N GLY A 19 13.38 11.52 8.26
CA GLY A 19 14.59 11.97 8.97
C GLY A 19 15.88 11.72 8.19
N ARG A 20 16.65 12.77 7.88
CA ARG A 20 18.03 12.70 7.33
C ARG A 20 18.86 13.91 7.80
N MET A 21 20.16 13.69 8.06
CA MET A 21 21.15 14.60 8.67
C MET A 21 20.90 14.93 10.16
N ILE A 22 21.18 14.00 11.10
CA ILE A 22 21.01 14.19 12.56
C ILE A 22 21.61 13.03 13.40
N ASN A 23 21.84 13.25 14.71
CA ASN A 23 22.04 12.18 15.70
C ASN A 23 20.71 11.45 15.99
N ALA A 24 20.59 10.16 15.68
CA ALA A 24 19.28 9.50 15.70
C ALA A 24 19.24 8.17 16.45
N CYS A 25 18.05 7.79 16.92
CA CYS A 25 17.74 6.44 17.42
C CYS A 25 16.29 6.03 17.11
N ASP A 26 16.02 4.73 17.16
CA ASP A 26 14.69 4.14 17.14
C ASP A 26 14.60 3.02 18.20
N LYS A 27 13.61 2.12 18.07
CA LYS A 27 13.45 0.88 18.82
C LYS A 27 14.80 0.13 18.90
N PRO A 28 15.19 -0.41 20.08
CA PRO A 28 16.48 -1.09 20.24
C PRO A 28 16.75 -2.20 19.22
N ASP A 29 15.71 -2.96 18.84
CA ASP A 29 15.81 -4.05 17.87
C ASP A 29 16.20 -3.57 16.46
N SER A 30 15.87 -2.32 16.12
CA SER A 30 16.20 -1.68 14.84
C SER A 30 17.62 -1.09 14.80
N TYR A 31 18.32 -1.00 15.94
CA TYR A 31 19.62 -0.32 16.05
C TYR A 31 20.65 -0.83 15.05
N ASN A 32 20.85 -2.14 14.95
CA ASN A 32 21.86 -2.72 14.05
C ASN A 32 21.51 -2.45 12.58
N SER A 33 20.24 -2.62 12.20
CA SER A 33 19.77 -2.37 10.83
C SER A 33 19.95 -0.91 10.41
N LEU A 34 19.57 0.04 11.27
CA LEU A 34 19.73 1.47 11.00
C LEU A 34 21.21 1.89 10.97
N LYS A 35 22.03 1.32 11.86
CA LYS A 35 23.47 1.57 11.86
C LYS A 35 24.12 1.12 10.55
N ASP A 36 23.74 -0.03 10.02
CA ASP A 36 24.25 -0.55 8.75
C ASP A 36 23.70 0.24 7.54
N GLU A 37 22.42 0.64 7.57
CA GLU A 37 21.81 1.49 6.52
C GLU A 37 22.50 2.85 6.39
N PHE A 38 22.76 3.51 7.52
CA PHE A 38 23.38 4.85 7.55
C PHE A 38 24.92 4.82 7.69
N ALA A 39 25.56 3.65 7.64
CA ALA A 39 27.02 3.51 7.79
C ALA A 39 27.83 4.30 6.73
N SER A 40 27.25 4.57 5.56
CA SER A 40 27.88 5.35 4.50
C SER A 40 27.59 6.86 4.55
N ASP A 41 26.67 7.30 5.41
CA ASP A 41 26.20 8.69 5.46
C ASP A 41 26.91 9.47 6.58
N GLN A 42 27.98 10.19 6.20
CA GLN A 42 28.86 10.88 7.17
C GLN A 42 28.16 11.98 8.00
N GLY A 43 26.92 12.37 7.64
CA GLY A 43 26.11 13.34 8.38
C GLY A 43 25.13 12.75 9.39
N ILE A 44 25.09 11.42 9.58
CA ILE A 44 24.13 10.74 10.46
C ILE A 44 24.89 9.83 11.43
N THR A 45 24.57 9.93 12.73
CA THR A 45 25.12 9.02 13.76
C THR A 45 23.99 8.31 14.47
N ILE A 46 23.97 6.98 14.40
CA ILE A 46 22.93 6.14 15.01
C ILE A 46 23.34 5.70 16.42
N PHE A 47 22.47 5.97 17.39
CA PHE A 47 22.63 5.61 18.80
C PHE A 47 21.67 4.50 19.22
N PRO A 48 22.03 3.66 20.20
CA PRO A 48 21.19 2.54 20.64
C PRO A 48 19.93 2.92 21.43
N ASN A 49 19.82 4.17 21.91
CA ASN A 49 18.63 4.65 22.64
C ASN A 49 18.55 6.18 22.68
N GLY A 50 17.39 6.69 23.11
CA GLY A 50 17.11 8.13 23.20
C GLY A 50 17.85 8.86 24.32
N HIS A 51 18.36 8.16 25.34
CA HIS A 51 19.18 8.80 26.37
C HIS A 51 20.46 9.41 25.79
N LEU A 52 21.12 8.72 24.86
CA LEU A 52 22.35 9.21 24.26
C LEU A 52 22.09 10.39 23.32
N VAL A 53 21.04 10.31 22.50
CA VAL A 53 20.59 11.42 21.63
C VAL A 53 20.25 12.66 22.47
N SER A 54 19.46 12.49 23.54
CA SER A 54 19.02 13.60 24.39
C SER A 54 20.17 14.30 25.13
N ARG A 55 21.27 13.59 25.43
CA ARG A 55 22.42 14.14 26.17
C ARG A 55 23.40 14.94 25.32
N ILE A 56 23.44 14.69 24.01
CA ILE A 56 24.43 15.31 23.10
C ILE A 56 23.83 16.46 22.28
N SER A 57 22.55 16.35 21.93
CA SER A 57 21.85 17.31 21.05
C SER A 57 21.39 18.57 21.78
N ASP A 58 21.51 19.70 21.08
CA ASP A 58 21.02 21.04 21.45
C ASP A 58 19.55 21.25 21.04
N TYR A 59 19.08 20.55 20.00
CA TYR A 59 17.65 20.49 19.63
C TYR A 59 17.24 19.04 19.39
N ILE A 60 16.19 18.57 20.05
CA ILE A 60 15.73 17.18 20.00
C ILE A 60 14.30 17.13 19.47
N ILE A 61 14.05 16.32 18.44
CA ILE A 61 12.73 16.11 17.84
C ILE A 61 12.25 14.68 18.14
N TYR A 62 11.15 14.58 18.88
CA TYR A 62 10.43 13.33 19.06
C TYR A 62 9.51 13.08 17.85
N SER A 63 9.88 12.11 17.02
CA SER A 63 9.18 11.70 15.80
C SER A 63 8.59 10.29 15.95
N VAL A 64 7.87 10.09 17.05
CA VAL A 64 7.22 8.83 17.44
C VAL A 64 5.70 8.90 17.26
N GLU A 65 5.03 7.76 17.24
CA GLU A 65 3.56 7.73 17.20
C GLU A 65 2.97 8.39 18.46
N ALA A 66 1.93 9.20 18.29
CA ALA A 66 1.36 10.02 19.37
C ALA A 66 0.82 9.19 20.56
N ALA A 67 0.48 7.91 20.36
CA ALA A 67 0.09 7.00 21.43
C ALA A 67 1.24 6.61 22.38
N PHE A 68 2.50 6.74 21.94
CA PHE A 68 3.68 6.39 22.74
C PHE A 68 4.48 7.60 23.24
N ILE A 69 4.07 8.83 22.89
CA ILE A 69 4.83 10.05 23.21
C ILE A 69 5.09 10.20 24.72
N ASP A 70 4.06 10.07 25.56
CA ASP A 70 4.19 10.20 27.02
C ASP A 70 5.21 9.22 27.61
N ARG A 71 5.08 7.93 27.26
CA ARG A 71 6.02 6.88 27.69
C ARG A 71 7.46 7.17 27.25
N ILE A 72 7.66 7.57 25.99
CA ILE A 72 9.00 7.73 25.41
C ILE A 72 9.67 9.01 25.93
N VAL A 73 8.91 10.07 26.20
CA VAL A 73 9.41 11.27 26.88
C VAL A 73 9.67 10.99 28.36
N ALA A 74 8.84 10.19 29.04
CA ALA A 74 9.13 9.76 30.42
C ALA A 74 10.44 8.96 30.53
N GLU A 75 10.76 8.15 29.53
CA GLU A 75 11.99 7.34 29.48
C GLU A 75 13.23 8.20 29.16
N TYR A 76 13.18 9.04 28.11
CA TYR A 76 14.37 9.74 27.60
C TYR A 76 14.46 11.22 27.98
N GLY A 77 13.34 11.89 28.22
CA GLY A 77 13.24 13.31 28.56
C GLY A 77 14.09 13.76 29.76
N PRO A 78 14.16 12.99 30.87
CA PRO A 78 15.05 13.29 32.00
C PRO A 78 16.56 13.25 31.67
N SER A 79 16.94 12.75 30.49
CA SER A 79 18.32 12.74 30.00
C SER A 79 18.65 13.92 29.08
N THR A 80 17.71 14.84 28.84
CA THR A 80 17.93 16.02 27.99
C THR A 80 19.05 16.91 28.53
N LYS A 81 19.89 17.39 27.60
CA LYS A 81 20.98 18.34 27.85
C LYS A 81 20.44 19.66 28.42
N VAL A 82 21.12 20.18 29.45
CA VAL A 82 20.77 21.46 30.11
C VAL A 82 20.71 22.60 29.08
N GLY A 83 19.60 23.34 29.06
CA GLY A 83 19.39 24.46 28.13
C GLY A 83 19.15 24.04 26.67
N ALA A 84 18.89 22.76 26.38
CA ALA A 84 18.49 22.31 25.06
C ALA A 84 17.02 22.67 24.75
N ILE A 85 16.69 22.59 23.47
CA ILE A 85 15.33 22.75 22.94
C ILE A 85 14.76 21.35 22.67
N VAL A 86 13.51 21.10 23.03
CA VAL A 86 12.79 19.87 22.72
C VAL A 86 11.51 20.20 21.97
N GLY A 87 11.24 19.44 20.91
CA GLY A 87 9.99 19.47 20.17
C GLY A 87 9.53 18.07 19.82
N GLY A 88 8.29 17.96 19.37
CA GLY A 88 7.78 16.76 18.72
C GLY A 88 7.13 17.10 17.37
N GLN A 89 7.06 16.09 16.50
CA GLN A 89 6.49 16.20 15.15
C GLN A 89 5.04 15.66 15.08
N THR A 90 4.49 15.14 16.19
CA THR A 90 3.21 14.41 16.20
C THR A 90 2.04 15.22 15.62
N SER A 91 0.99 14.55 15.14
CA SER A 91 -0.15 15.24 14.52
C SER A 91 -1.16 15.87 15.51
N CYS A 92 -0.98 15.69 16.82
CA CYS A 92 -1.82 16.29 17.87
C CYS A 92 -0.91 16.76 19.01
N LYS A 93 -0.97 18.06 19.31
CA LYS A 93 -0.01 18.74 20.20
C LYS A 93 -0.40 18.66 21.66
N SER A 94 -1.69 18.52 21.99
CA SER A 94 -2.17 18.40 23.37
C SER A 94 -1.47 17.29 24.17
N PRO A 95 -1.43 16.00 23.73
CA PRO A 95 -0.73 14.94 24.46
C PRO A 95 0.80 15.10 24.43
N GLU A 96 1.35 15.67 23.36
CA GLU A 96 2.79 15.90 23.19
C GLU A 96 3.31 16.98 24.16
N LEU A 97 2.65 18.13 24.20
CA LEU A 97 2.99 19.22 25.12
C LEU A 97 2.73 18.80 26.58
N GLN A 98 1.69 18.02 26.85
CA GLN A 98 1.45 17.47 28.19
C GLN A 98 2.57 16.50 28.62
N ALA A 99 3.02 15.61 27.73
CA ALA A 99 4.18 14.75 28.00
C ALA A 99 5.45 15.56 28.27
N PHE A 100 5.67 16.64 27.51
CA PHE A 100 6.82 17.53 27.71
C PHE A 100 6.76 18.28 29.05
N GLU A 101 5.61 18.83 29.45
CA GLU A 101 5.45 19.49 30.75
C GLU A 101 5.52 18.51 31.94
N ASN A 102 5.11 17.26 31.76
CA ASN A 102 5.18 16.24 32.82
C ASN A 102 6.61 15.74 33.09
N HIS A 103 7.42 15.56 32.04
CA HIS A 103 8.64 14.72 32.11
C HIS A 103 9.94 15.44 31.72
N LEU A 104 9.90 16.62 31.10
CA LEU A 104 11.12 17.38 30.78
C LEU A 104 11.59 18.23 31.97
N PRO A 105 12.91 18.40 32.16
CA PRO A 105 13.45 19.33 33.14
C PRO A 105 12.96 20.79 32.93
N PRO A 106 12.90 21.60 34.00
CA PRO A 106 12.45 23.00 33.91
C PRO A 106 13.45 23.92 33.19
N ASP A 107 14.71 23.51 33.08
CA ASP A 107 15.80 24.19 32.37
C ASP A 107 15.88 23.87 30.86
N VAL A 108 14.92 23.09 30.34
CA VAL A 108 14.77 22.77 28.92
C VAL A 108 13.67 23.63 28.30
N GLU A 109 13.89 24.11 27.07
CA GLU A 109 12.89 24.86 26.31
C GLU A 109 12.02 23.94 25.44
N ILE A 110 10.72 24.24 25.30
CA ILE A 110 9.76 23.45 24.51
C ILE A 110 9.30 24.23 23.28
N LEU A 111 9.69 23.72 22.10
CA LEU A 111 9.31 24.24 20.79
C LEU A 111 9.03 23.08 19.83
N SER A 112 7.74 22.81 19.60
CA SER A 112 7.26 21.75 18.72
C SER A 112 7.04 22.21 17.28
N CYS A 113 6.98 21.25 16.36
CA CYS A 113 6.58 21.50 14.98
C CYS A 113 5.51 20.50 14.51
N HIS A 114 4.92 20.76 13.35
CA HIS A 114 4.14 19.77 12.62
C HIS A 114 4.18 20.10 11.13
N SER A 115 4.72 19.20 10.31
CA SER A 115 4.69 19.33 8.87
C SER A 115 3.38 18.76 8.33
N LEU A 116 2.62 19.56 7.58
CA LEU A 116 1.27 19.20 7.12
C LEU A 116 1.28 18.48 5.76
N HIS A 117 2.39 17.80 5.42
CA HIS A 117 2.52 16.98 4.23
C HIS A 117 3.06 15.58 4.56
N GLY A 118 2.78 14.61 3.70
CA GLY A 118 3.29 13.24 3.86
C GLY A 118 4.79 13.13 3.53
N PRO A 119 5.47 12.05 3.97
CA PRO A 119 6.92 11.86 3.81
C PRO A 119 7.42 11.88 2.35
N LYS A 120 6.54 11.57 1.39
CA LYS A 120 6.85 11.51 -0.05
C LYS A 120 6.67 12.84 -0.77
N VAL A 121 6.30 13.91 -0.07
CA VAL A 121 6.07 15.25 -0.64
C VAL A 121 7.25 16.15 -0.30
N ALA A 122 7.77 16.89 -1.28
CA ALA A 122 8.83 17.86 -1.05
C ALA A 122 8.33 19.00 -0.13
N PRO A 123 9.09 19.42 0.89
CA PRO A 123 8.63 20.40 1.89
C PRO A 123 8.56 21.84 1.37
N LYS A 124 9.12 22.10 0.18
CA LYS A 124 9.17 23.42 -0.46
C LYS A 124 7.77 23.98 -0.69
N GLY A 125 7.52 25.18 -0.15
CA GLY A 125 6.23 25.86 -0.20
C GLY A 125 5.11 25.23 0.62
N GLN A 126 5.34 24.06 1.26
CA GLN A 126 4.36 23.42 2.13
C GLN A 126 4.31 24.13 3.49
N PRO A 127 3.16 24.14 4.18
CA PRO A 127 3.06 24.72 5.51
C PRO A 127 3.72 23.84 6.57
N LEU A 128 4.69 24.42 7.28
CA LEU A 128 5.32 23.85 8.48
C LEU A 128 4.83 24.66 9.68
N VAL A 129 4.05 24.04 10.55
CA VAL A 129 3.59 24.68 11.79
C VAL A 129 4.72 24.67 12.81
N LEU A 130 4.96 25.80 13.48
CA LEU A 130 5.91 25.96 14.57
C LEU A 130 5.17 26.47 15.81
N ILE A 131 5.42 25.85 16.96
CA ILE A 131 4.69 26.07 18.22
C ILE A 131 5.70 26.33 19.34
N GLN A 132 5.86 27.61 19.68
CA GLN A 132 6.62 28.10 20.82
C GLN A 132 5.77 27.93 22.09
N HIS A 133 6.01 26.88 22.89
CA HIS A 133 5.22 26.58 24.09
C HIS A 133 5.87 27.13 25.36
N ARG A 134 7.11 26.70 25.62
CA ARG A 134 7.94 27.12 26.76
C ARG A 134 9.35 27.41 26.26
N ALA A 135 9.48 28.36 25.33
CA ALA A 135 10.72 28.66 24.63
C ALA A 135 10.89 30.17 24.37
N THR A 136 12.14 30.62 24.22
CA THR A 136 12.49 32.01 23.95
C THR A 136 12.48 32.33 22.45
N ASP A 137 12.31 33.61 22.10
CA ASP A 137 12.35 34.06 20.70
C ASP A 137 13.72 33.80 20.04
N ALA A 138 14.78 33.63 20.83
CA ALA A 138 16.09 33.24 20.33
C ALA A 138 16.07 31.79 19.82
N SER A 139 15.52 30.87 20.59
CA SER A 139 15.30 29.48 20.19
C SER A 139 14.32 29.36 19.02
N MET A 140 13.28 30.21 18.98
CA MET A 140 12.36 30.30 17.85
C MET A 140 13.09 30.63 16.54
N ARG A 141 13.90 31.69 16.53
CA ARG A 141 14.73 32.06 15.36
C ARG A 141 15.74 30.99 14.99
N PHE A 142 16.34 30.31 15.98
CA PHE A 142 17.27 29.21 15.72
C PHE A 142 16.57 28.00 15.06
N VAL A 143 15.37 27.63 15.51
CA VAL A 143 14.60 26.54 14.88
C VAL A 143 14.14 26.91 13.46
N GLU A 144 13.79 28.18 13.22
CA GLU A 144 13.55 28.72 11.87
C GLU A 144 14.80 28.65 10.97
N GLU A 145 16.00 28.88 11.51
CA GLU A 145 17.28 28.73 10.81
C GLU A 145 17.59 27.26 10.50
N VAL A 146 17.34 26.36 11.45
CA VAL A 146 17.46 24.90 11.25
C VAL A 146 16.60 24.44 10.07
N PHE A 147 15.30 24.74 10.10
CA PHE A 147 14.35 24.34 9.05
C PHE A 147 14.46 25.13 7.73
N SER A 148 15.29 26.18 7.65
CA SER A 148 15.40 27.05 6.46
C SER A 148 15.64 26.30 5.15
N SER A 149 16.39 25.19 5.19
CA SER A 149 16.70 24.33 4.06
C SER A 149 15.52 23.52 3.52
N PHE A 150 14.36 23.53 4.20
CA PHE A 150 13.14 22.90 3.72
C PHE A 150 12.34 23.81 2.77
N GLU A 151 12.65 25.12 2.73
CA GLU A 151 11.91 26.13 1.96
C GLU A 151 10.38 26.11 2.22
N SER A 152 9.97 25.66 3.42
CA SER A 152 8.58 25.59 3.85
C SER A 152 8.03 26.97 4.23
N LYS A 153 6.71 27.13 4.14
CA LYS A 153 6.01 28.30 4.67
C LYS A 153 5.78 28.11 6.16
N TYR A 154 6.46 28.87 7.01
CA TYR A 154 6.23 28.80 8.45
C TYR A 154 4.84 29.34 8.83
N VAL A 155 4.19 28.66 9.78
CA VAL A 155 2.89 29.02 10.34
C VAL A 155 3.01 28.92 11.86
N HIS A 156 3.05 30.06 12.55
CA HIS A 156 3.19 30.13 14.00
C HIS A 156 1.83 29.99 14.67
N LEU A 157 1.65 28.98 15.54
CA LEU A 157 0.40 28.73 16.26
C LEU A 157 0.68 28.33 17.71
N SER A 158 -0.32 28.50 18.60
CA SER A 158 -0.32 27.79 19.88
C SER A 158 -0.71 26.32 19.68
N GLY A 159 -0.35 25.44 20.61
CA GLY A 159 -0.74 24.02 20.56
C GLY A 159 -2.26 23.82 20.54
N GLU A 160 -3.00 24.63 21.32
CA GLU A 160 -4.46 24.64 21.33
C GLU A 160 -5.06 25.06 19.99
N MET A 161 -4.55 26.15 19.39
CA MET A 161 -5.04 26.62 18.09
C MET A 161 -4.69 25.64 16.97
N HIS A 162 -3.51 25.03 16.99
CA HIS A 162 -3.14 23.95 16.08
C HIS A 162 -4.12 22.77 16.17
N ASP A 163 -4.38 22.28 17.39
CA ASP A 163 -5.26 21.12 17.56
C ASP A 163 -6.71 21.46 17.20
N ARG A 164 -7.16 22.68 17.46
CA ARG A 164 -8.47 23.13 16.99
C ARG A 164 -8.57 23.14 15.46
N ILE A 165 -7.58 23.76 14.80
CA ILE A 165 -7.54 23.88 13.33
C ILE A 165 -7.41 22.50 12.65
N THR A 166 -6.59 21.59 13.18
CA THR A 166 -6.46 20.23 12.62
C THR A 166 -7.69 19.37 12.85
N ALA A 167 -8.43 19.58 13.94
CA ALA A 167 -9.76 18.98 14.10
C ALA A 167 -10.73 19.51 13.03
N ASP A 168 -10.84 20.84 12.91
CA ASP A 168 -11.75 21.54 11.98
C ASP A 168 -11.47 21.22 10.49
N THR A 169 -10.20 20.94 10.13
CA THR A 169 -9.76 20.73 8.73
C THR A 169 -9.45 19.28 8.35
N GLN A 170 -9.33 18.35 9.30
CA GLN A 170 -8.89 16.99 8.98
C GLN A 170 -9.75 15.91 9.66
N ALA A 171 -9.98 16.01 10.97
CA ALA A 171 -10.55 14.90 11.74
C ALA A 171 -11.97 14.53 11.27
N VAL A 172 -12.86 15.51 11.11
CA VAL A 172 -14.24 15.26 10.64
C VAL A 172 -14.27 14.83 9.17
N THR A 173 -13.38 15.36 8.33
CA THR A 173 -13.22 14.94 6.93
C THR A 173 -12.79 13.48 6.83
N HIS A 174 -11.82 13.05 7.64
CA HIS A 174 -11.41 11.65 7.71
C HIS A 174 -12.57 10.76 8.17
N ALA A 175 -13.30 11.14 9.23
CA ALA A 175 -14.44 10.37 9.73
C ALA A 175 -15.56 10.21 8.68
N ALA A 176 -15.84 11.24 7.87
CA ALA A 176 -16.81 11.16 6.77
C ALA A 176 -16.41 10.09 5.75
N PHE A 177 -15.18 10.12 5.23
CA PHE A 177 -14.72 9.15 4.21
C PHE A 177 -14.49 7.75 4.76
N LEU A 178 -14.04 7.61 6.02
CA LEU A 178 -14.00 6.32 6.71
C LEU A 178 -15.41 5.71 6.80
N SER A 179 -16.42 6.54 7.06
CA SER A 179 -17.83 6.11 7.08
C SER A 179 -18.33 5.68 5.69
N MET A 180 -17.92 6.37 4.60
CA MET A 180 -18.25 5.96 3.23
C MET A 180 -17.70 4.56 2.91
N GLY A 181 -16.40 4.33 3.13
CA GLY A 181 -15.79 3.03 2.85
C GLY A 181 -16.37 1.90 3.70
N THR A 182 -16.77 2.20 4.94
CA THR A 182 -17.48 1.25 5.80
C THR A 182 -18.85 0.91 5.22
N ALA A 183 -19.63 1.90 4.79
CA ALA A 183 -20.96 1.70 4.22
C ALA A 183 -20.94 0.92 2.90
N TRP A 184 -19.96 1.19 2.03
CA TRP A 184 -19.74 0.43 0.80
C TRP A 184 -19.38 -1.04 1.09
N SER A 185 -18.51 -1.30 2.06
CA SER A 185 -18.15 -2.65 2.48
C SER A 185 -19.32 -3.41 3.12
N SER A 186 -20.09 -2.78 4.01
CA SER A 186 -21.32 -3.37 4.59
C SER A 186 -22.33 -3.77 3.50
N ASN A 187 -22.49 -2.90 2.50
CA ASN A 187 -23.34 -3.16 1.34
C ASN A 187 -22.73 -4.15 0.31
N LYS A 188 -21.47 -4.57 0.49
CA LYS A 188 -20.69 -5.39 -0.45
C LYS A 188 -20.59 -4.79 -1.85
N LYS A 189 -20.41 -3.46 -1.93
CA LYS A 189 -20.35 -2.67 -3.17
C LYS A 189 -18.97 -2.06 -3.37
N PHE A 190 -18.45 -2.16 -4.59
CA PHE A 190 -17.37 -1.30 -5.08
C PHE A 190 -18.00 -0.15 -5.88
N PRO A 191 -17.94 1.11 -5.44
CA PRO A 191 -18.72 2.19 -6.07
C PRO A 191 -18.33 2.45 -7.53
N TRP A 192 -17.05 2.31 -7.90
CA TRP A 192 -16.59 2.49 -9.29
C TRP A 192 -17.12 1.43 -10.27
N GLU A 193 -17.58 0.27 -9.79
CA GLU A 193 -18.17 -0.78 -10.64
C GLU A 193 -19.67 -0.53 -10.93
N ILE A 194 -20.32 0.31 -10.13
CA ILE A 194 -21.78 0.50 -10.17
C ILE A 194 -22.09 1.84 -10.82
N ALA A 195 -22.71 1.80 -12.00
CA ALA A 195 -23.03 2.98 -12.82
C ALA A 195 -23.75 4.14 -12.08
N ARG A 196 -24.43 3.87 -10.95
CA ARG A 196 -25.07 4.93 -10.14
C ARG A 196 -24.12 5.84 -9.36
N TRP A 197 -22.91 5.36 -9.05
CA TRP A 197 -21.89 6.13 -8.31
C TRP A 197 -20.92 6.85 -9.26
N VAL A 198 -21.23 6.93 -10.55
CA VAL A 198 -20.34 7.47 -11.58
C VAL A 198 -20.77 8.88 -11.96
N GLY A 199 -20.20 9.88 -11.28
CA GLY A 199 -20.39 11.31 -11.57
C GLY A 199 -19.35 12.17 -10.84
N GLY A 200 -19.12 13.41 -11.28
CA GLY A 200 -17.99 14.24 -10.82
C GLY A 200 -17.85 14.35 -9.30
N LEU A 201 -18.95 14.61 -8.57
CA LEU A 201 -18.94 14.70 -7.10
C LEU A 201 -18.67 13.35 -6.41
N GLU A 202 -19.15 12.25 -6.98
CA GLU A 202 -18.95 10.89 -6.43
C GLU A 202 -17.54 10.39 -6.68
N ASN A 203 -16.96 10.66 -7.85
CA ASN A 203 -15.59 10.25 -8.14
C ASN A 203 -14.57 10.99 -7.26
N VAL A 204 -14.83 12.25 -6.89
CA VAL A 204 -14.04 12.93 -5.85
C VAL A 204 -14.14 12.18 -4.50
N LYS A 205 -15.34 11.78 -4.07
CA LYS A 205 -15.55 11.02 -2.81
C LYS A 205 -14.85 9.67 -2.83
N ILE A 206 -14.94 8.93 -3.93
CA ILE A 206 -14.26 7.64 -4.16
C ILE A 206 -12.74 7.82 -4.04
N ASN A 207 -12.17 8.78 -4.79
CA ASN A 207 -10.72 9.03 -4.79
C ASN A 207 -10.18 9.42 -3.41
N ILE A 208 -10.88 10.29 -2.67
CA ILE A 208 -10.46 10.66 -1.31
C ILE A 208 -10.57 9.46 -0.36
N THR A 209 -11.67 8.69 -0.42
CA THR A 209 -11.87 7.51 0.43
C THR A 209 -10.79 6.46 0.22
N LEU A 210 -10.50 6.11 -1.04
CA LEU A 210 -9.45 5.14 -1.36
C LEU A 210 -8.07 5.63 -0.95
N ARG A 211 -7.77 6.93 -1.09
CA ARG A 211 -6.49 7.51 -0.65
C ARG A 211 -6.31 7.47 0.87
N ILE A 212 -7.39 7.58 1.64
CA ILE A 212 -7.37 7.38 3.09
C ILE A 212 -7.11 5.91 3.42
N TYR A 213 -7.87 4.97 2.84
CA TYR A 213 -7.66 3.54 3.07
C TYR A 213 -6.36 2.97 2.47
N ALA A 214 -5.68 3.68 1.56
CA ALA A 214 -4.33 3.34 1.09
C ALA A 214 -3.20 3.80 2.04
N SER A 215 -3.54 4.48 3.15
CA SER A 215 -2.59 5.02 4.13
C SER A 215 -2.60 4.22 5.46
N LYS A 216 -1.64 4.48 6.36
CA LYS A 216 -1.51 3.75 7.64
C LYS A 216 -2.57 4.23 8.65
N TRP A 217 -3.29 3.30 9.29
CA TRP A 217 -4.42 3.59 10.18
C TRP A 217 -4.07 4.52 11.36
N HIS A 218 -2.89 4.35 11.96
CA HIS A 218 -2.46 5.05 13.18
C HIS A 218 -2.33 6.57 12.99
N VAL A 219 -2.09 7.03 11.75
CA VAL A 219 -2.06 8.45 11.38
C VAL A 219 -3.43 9.11 11.60
N TYR A 220 -4.51 8.39 11.31
CA TYR A 220 -5.88 8.87 11.49
C TYR A 220 -6.36 8.67 12.93
N ALA A 221 -6.05 7.52 13.53
CA ALA A 221 -6.43 7.18 14.90
C ALA A 221 -5.87 8.18 15.92
N GLY A 222 -4.57 8.50 15.83
CA GLY A 222 -3.91 9.44 16.75
C GLY A 222 -4.57 10.82 16.76
N LEU A 223 -4.86 11.38 15.57
CA LEU A 223 -5.56 12.66 15.49
C LEU A 223 -7.00 12.56 16.00
N ALA A 224 -7.76 11.53 15.62
CA ALA A 224 -9.17 11.42 15.99
C ALA A 224 -9.37 11.16 17.50
N ILE A 225 -8.56 10.28 18.09
CA ILE A 225 -8.70 9.83 19.49
C ILE A 225 -8.06 10.79 20.48
N LEU A 226 -6.90 11.39 20.18
CA LEU A 226 -6.16 12.19 21.17
C LEU A 226 -6.57 13.66 21.19
N ASN A 227 -7.19 14.17 20.14
CA ASN A 227 -7.62 15.56 20.04
C ASN A 227 -9.06 15.75 20.58
N PRO A 228 -9.29 16.50 21.67
CA PRO A 228 -10.63 16.68 22.24
C PRO A 228 -11.59 17.42 21.31
N ALA A 229 -11.09 18.35 20.49
CA ALA A 229 -11.91 19.06 19.50
C ALA A 229 -12.34 18.12 18.37
N ALA A 230 -11.48 17.17 17.97
CA ALA A 230 -11.82 16.14 17.00
C ALA A 230 -12.95 15.22 17.50
N LYS A 231 -12.90 14.76 18.75
CA LYS A 231 -13.98 13.94 19.34
C LYS A 231 -15.33 14.66 19.26
N LYS A 232 -15.39 15.93 19.68
CA LYS A 232 -16.61 16.75 19.64
C LYS A 232 -17.15 16.90 18.21
N GLN A 233 -16.27 17.10 17.23
CA GLN A 233 -16.66 17.25 15.83
C GLN A 233 -17.17 15.96 15.20
N ILE A 234 -16.46 14.85 15.40
CA ILE A 234 -16.85 13.55 14.86
C ILE A 234 -18.19 13.11 15.46
N HIS A 235 -18.42 13.38 16.75
CA HIS A 235 -19.71 13.15 17.40
C HIS A 235 -20.83 14.02 16.80
N GLN A 236 -20.60 15.34 16.66
CA GLN A 236 -21.59 16.24 16.04
C GLN A 236 -21.87 15.86 14.58
N TYR A 237 -20.87 15.42 13.81
CA TYR A 237 -21.06 14.94 12.45
C TYR A 237 -21.95 13.70 12.40
N ALA A 238 -21.72 12.72 13.28
CA ALA A 238 -22.58 11.55 13.38
C ALA A 238 -24.02 11.91 13.79
N GLN A 239 -24.20 12.92 14.66
CA GLN A 239 -25.51 13.48 14.99
C GLN A 239 -26.16 14.16 13.76
N SER A 240 -25.43 15.02 13.04
CA SER A 240 -25.91 15.72 11.85
C SER A 240 -26.33 14.74 10.73
N VAL A 241 -25.53 13.72 10.45
CA VAL A 241 -25.90 12.62 9.52
C VAL A 241 -27.19 11.95 9.99
N THR A 242 -27.27 11.56 11.27
CA THR A 242 -28.43 10.85 11.83
C THR A 242 -29.71 11.69 11.81
N GLU A 243 -29.63 12.98 12.12
CA GLU A 243 -30.80 13.87 12.18
C GLU A 243 -31.30 14.26 10.79
N LEU A 244 -30.41 14.55 9.84
CA LEU A 244 -30.81 14.79 8.45
C LEU A 244 -31.44 13.54 7.84
N TYR A 245 -30.86 12.36 8.05
CA TYR A 245 -31.43 11.10 7.57
C TYR A 245 -32.80 10.77 8.18
N LYS A 246 -33.05 11.14 9.45
CA LYS A 246 -34.40 11.05 10.05
C LYS A 246 -35.41 11.94 9.35
N LEU A 247 -35.07 13.21 9.07
CA LEU A 247 -35.96 14.12 8.33
C LEU A 247 -36.26 13.59 6.91
N MET A 248 -35.28 12.96 6.27
CA MET A 248 -35.45 12.29 4.97
C MET A 248 -36.41 11.09 5.04
N LEU A 249 -36.34 10.28 6.12
CA LEU A 249 -37.24 9.15 6.35
C LEU A 249 -38.67 9.57 6.75
N GLU A 250 -38.81 10.64 7.54
CA GLU A 250 -40.09 11.18 7.99
C GLU A 250 -40.83 11.97 6.89
N GLY A 251 -40.20 12.19 5.73
CA GLY A 251 -40.78 12.97 4.63
C GLY A 251 -40.88 14.48 4.91
N ARG A 252 -40.12 14.99 5.90
CA ARG A 252 -40.21 16.37 6.40
C ARG A 252 -39.43 17.36 5.53
N ARG A 253 -39.92 17.55 4.30
CA ARG A 253 -39.28 18.37 3.25
C ARG A 253 -38.94 19.78 3.73
N GLU A 254 -39.91 20.52 4.28
CA GLU A 254 -39.69 21.92 4.68
C GLU A 254 -38.69 22.05 5.82
N ASP A 255 -38.75 21.19 6.84
CA ASP A 255 -37.77 21.17 7.93
C ASP A 255 -36.35 20.85 7.43
N LEU A 256 -36.23 19.90 6.49
CA LEU A 256 -34.96 19.53 5.86
C LEU A 256 -34.40 20.71 5.05
N LYS A 257 -35.21 21.32 4.17
CA LYS A 257 -34.82 22.47 3.34
C LYS A 257 -34.44 23.66 4.21
N GLN A 258 -35.24 24.00 5.23
CA GLN A 258 -34.94 25.10 6.15
C GLN A 258 -33.63 24.88 6.90
N ARG A 259 -33.43 23.68 7.47
CA ARG A 259 -32.22 23.34 8.23
C ARG A 259 -30.96 23.41 7.36
N VAL A 260 -30.98 22.78 6.19
CA VAL A 260 -29.82 22.73 5.29
C VAL A 260 -29.50 24.12 4.73
N LYS A 261 -30.51 24.88 4.26
CA LYS A 261 -30.27 26.23 3.73
C LYS A 261 -29.78 27.21 4.80
N ALA A 262 -30.29 27.11 6.03
CA ALA A 262 -29.78 27.90 7.17
C ALA A 262 -28.32 27.54 7.52
N ALA A 263 -27.96 26.25 7.50
CA ALA A 263 -26.58 25.81 7.70
C ALA A 263 -25.64 26.33 6.58
N GLY A 264 -26.09 26.26 5.32
CA GLY A 264 -25.40 26.81 4.17
C GLY A 264 -25.12 28.30 4.32
N ALA A 265 -26.14 29.11 4.64
CA ALA A 265 -25.99 30.55 4.85
C ALA A 265 -25.08 30.91 6.04
N ALA A 266 -25.04 30.07 7.09
CA ALA A 266 -24.15 30.28 8.23
C ALA A 266 -22.66 30.02 7.90
N VAL A 267 -22.38 29.07 7.00
CA VAL A 267 -21.03 28.65 6.62
C VAL A 267 -20.48 29.44 5.42
N PHE A 268 -21.29 29.64 4.37
CA PHE A 268 -20.91 30.26 3.10
C PHE A 268 -21.42 31.71 3.00
N LYS A 269 -21.02 32.55 3.95
CA LYS A 269 -21.47 33.96 4.02
C LYS A 269 -21.05 34.79 2.80
N GLU A 270 -21.86 35.78 2.44
CA GLU A 270 -21.52 36.79 1.42
C GLU A 270 -20.15 37.43 1.74
N GLY A 271 -19.32 37.59 0.70
CA GLY A 271 -17.93 38.07 0.84
C GLY A 271 -16.85 36.98 0.95
N THR A 272 -17.20 35.71 1.19
CA THR A 272 -16.25 34.58 1.06
C THR A 272 -15.89 34.25 -0.39
N GLU A 273 -16.63 34.81 -1.36
CA GLU A 273 -16.45 34.65 -2.83
C GLU A 273 -15.05 35.02 -3.33
N ALA A 274 -14.36 35.95 -2.66
CA ALA A 274 -13.01 36.37 -3.05
C ALA A 274 -11.93 35.28 -2.85
N GLN A 275 -12.27 34.13 -2.27
CA GLN A 275 -11.35 33.00 -2.08
C GLN A 275 -11.49 31.88 -3.13
N ASP A 276 -12.47 32.00 -4.04
CA ASP A 276 -12.63 31.28 -5.32
C ASP A 276 -12.09 29.83 -5.38
N LEU A 277 -12.50 29.00 -4.41
CA LEU A 277 -12.22 27.55 -4.36
C LEU A 277 -13.21 26.72 -5.22
N LEU A 278 -14.10 27.41 -5.94
CA LEU A 278 -15.12 26.83 -6.80
C LEU A 278 -14.51 25.95 -7.90
N LEU A 279 -14.64 24.63 -7.71
CA LEU A 279 -14.39 23.64 -8.74
C LEU A 279 -15.45 23.80 -9.83
N LYS A 280 -15.06 24.38 -10.96
CA LYS A 280 -15.93 24.54 -12.13
C LYS A 280 -16.36 23.16 -12.65
N ASP A 281 -17.52 23.11 -13.30
CA ASP A 281 -18.05 21.91 -13.98
C ASP A 281 -16.98 21.20 -14.81
N GLU A 282 -16.24 21.95 -15.65
CA GLU A 282 -15.14 21.43 -16.48
C GLU A 282 -13.99 20.76 -15.71
N VAL A 283 -13.86 20.98 -14.40
CA VAL A 283 -12.86 20.37 -13.52
C VAL A 283 -13.45 19.15 -12.82
N LEU A 284 -14.69 19.23 -12.34
CA LEU A 284 -15.42 18.10 -11.76
C LEU A 284 -15.65 16.99 -12.80
N ASP A 285 -15.96 17.36 -14.04
CA ASP A 285 -16.14 16.43 -15.16
C ASP A 285 -14.82 15.80 -15.63
N ARG A 286 -13.65 16.40 -15.36
CA ARG A 286 -12.35 15.74 -15.57
C ARG A 286 -12.06 14.64 -14.54
N PHE A 287 -12.71 14.68 -13.39
CA PHE A 287 -12.72 13.58 -12.43
C PHE A 287 -13.82 12.55 -12.72
N SER A 288 -14.65 12.72 -13.75
CA SER A 288 -15.69 11.73 -14.08
C SER A 288 -15.09 10.44 -14.63
N LEU A 289 -15.25 9.33 -13.90
CA LEU A 289 -14.81 7.98 -14.30
C LEU A 289 -15.60 7.39 -15.50
N SER A 290 -16.50 8.13 -16.15
CA SER A 290 -17.11 7.71 -17.42
C SER A 290 -17.42 8.87 -18.36
N GLN A 291 -17.35 8.58 -19.66
CA GLN A 291 -17.70 9.47 -20.77
C GLN A 291 -19.22 9.59 -21.02
N LYS A 292 -20.06 9.45 -19.97
CA LYS A 292 -21.52 9.60 -20.11
C LYS A 292 -21.95 11.05 -19.83
N PRO A 293 -22.90 11.62 -20.60
CA PRO A 293 -23.44 12.95 -20.32
C PRO A 293 -24.15 12.98 -18.94
N ARG A 294 -24.19 14.16 -18.31
CA ARG A 294 -24.83 14.40 -16.99
C ARG A 294 -26.24 13.81 -16.88
N GLU A 295 -27.01 13.88 -17.96
CA GLU A 295 -28.39 13.37 -18.09
C GLU A 295 -28.54 11.85 -17.88
N ALA A 296 -27.45 11.09 -17.81
CA ALA A 296 -27.44 9.64 -17.59
C ALA A 296 -26.93 9.21 -16.20
N VAL A 297 -26.64 10.16 -15.30
CA VAL A 297 -26.23 9.89 -13.91
C VAL A 297 -27.48 9.91 -13.02
N PRO A 298 -27.76 8.86 -12.21
CA PRO A 298 -28.94 8.86 -11.37
C PRO A 298 -28.83 9.85 -10.20
N PRO A 299 -29.95 10.44 -9.77
CA PRO A 299 -30.00 11.47 -8.73
C PRO A 299 -29.48 10.96 -7.38
N ASN A 300 -28.73 11.80 -6.66
CA ASN A 300 -28.13 11.46 -5.37
C ASN A 300 -28.34 12.61 -4.37
N ASN A 301 -28.84 12.31 -3.17
CA ASN A 301 -29.13 13.29 -2.12
C ASN A 301 -27.87 13.85 -1.41
N HIS A 302 -26.71 13.24 -1.65
CA HIS A 302 -25.42 13.62 -1.09
C HIS A 302 -25.44 13.89 0.43
N LEU A 303 -26.12 13.06 1.23
CA LEU A 303 -26.25 13.17 2.70
C LEU A 303 -24.92 13.51 3.40
N SER A 304 -23.79 12.96 2.92
CA SER A 304 -22.45 13.25 3.43
C SER A 304 -21.99 14.72 3.29
N LEU A 305 -22.38 15.40 2.20
CA LEU A 305 -22.15 16.84 1.95
C LEU A 305 -23.13 17.70 2.74
N LEU A 306 -24.40 17.30 2.84
CA LEU A 306 -25.38 18.03 3.63
C LEU A 306 -25.02 18.01 5.13
N ALA A 307 -24.58 16.85 5.62
CA ALA A 307 -24.22 16.66 7.02
C ALA A 307 -22.93 17.36 7.45
N ILE A 308 -21.96 17.56 6.53
CA ILE A 308 -20.73 18.29 6.91
C ILE A 308 -21.02 19.78 7.11
N VAL A 309 -21.89 20.37 6.30
CA VAL A 309 -22.29 21.79 6.43
C VAL A 309 -23.18 22.00 7.66
N ASP A 310 -24.12 21.08 7.93
CA ASP A 310 -24.87 21.11 9.18
C ASP A 310 -23.93 20.99 10.40
N CYS A 311 -22.97 20.07 10.37
CA CYS A 311 -21.98 19.92 11.45
C CYS A 311 -21.14 21.20 11.66
N TRP A 312 -20.62 21.81 10.59
CA TRP A 312 -19.88 23.07 10.68
C TRP A 312 -20.74 24.20 11.24
N SER A 313 -21.98 24.35 10.77
CA SER A 313 -22.94 25.34 11.27
C SER A 313 -23.26 25.14 12.76
N LYS A 314 -23.55 23.91 13.20
CA LYS A 314 -23.84 23.58 14.61
C LYS A 314 -22.68 23.89 15.56
N LEU A 315 -21.44 23.87 15.07
CA LEU A 315 -20.24 24.15 15.86
C LEU A 315 -19.68 25.57 15.68
N GLY A 316 -20.32 26.39 14.84
CA GLY A 316 -19.84 27.74 14.51
C GLY A 316 -18.51 27.74 13.74
N ILE A 317 -18.21 26.69 12.99
CA ILE A 317 -16.97 26.54 12.22
C ILE A 317 -17.19 27.17 10.83
N VAL A 318 -16.27 28.06 10.43
CA VAL A 318 -16.15 28.55 9.06
C VAL A 318 -14.88 27.94 8.45
N PRO A 319 -14.98 27.00 7.49
CA PRO A 319 -13.83 26.29 6.90
C PRO A 319 -12.71 27.20 6.38
N TYR A 320 -13.07 28.37 5.85
CA TYR A 320 -12.16 29.35 5.26
C TYR A 320 -11.18 29.97 6.26
N ASP A 321 -11.59 30.16 7.52
CA ASP A 321 -10.76 30.77 8.57
C ASP A 321 -9.55 29.89 8.91
N HIS A 322 -9.66 28.58 8.68
CA HIS A 322 -8.67 27.57 9.03
C HIS A 322 -7.83 27.08 7.84
N MET A 323 -7.94 27.78 6.69
CA MET A 323 -7.24 27.43 5.45
C MET A 323 -5.71 27.43 5.55
N ILE A 324 -5.13 28.11 6.55
CA ILE A 324 -3.68 28.16 6.79
C ILE A 324 -3.04 26.77 7.00
N CYS A 325 -3.79 25.80 7.53
CA CYS A 325 -3.34 24.42 7.76
C CYS A 325 -4.15 23.39 6.95
N SER A 326 -4.93 23.84 5.97
CA SER A 326 -5.74 22.95 5.15
C SER A 326 -4.88 21.97 4.34
N THR A 327 -5.32 20.71 4.28
CA THR A 327 -4.70 19.66 3.45
C THR A 327 -5.27 19.70 2.03
N PRO A 328 -4.62 19.06 1.03
CA PRO A 328 -5.19 18.92 -0.31
C PRO A 328 -6.55 18.18 -0.30
N LEU A 329 -6.74 17.21 0.59
CA LEU A 329 -8.02 16.48 0.72
C LEU A 329 -9.14 17.40 1.25
N PHE A 330 -8.83 18.23 2.25
CA PHE A 330 -9.79 19.20 2.77
C PHE A 330 -10.20 20.24 1.73
N ARG A 331 -9.24 20.80 0.99
CA ARG A 331 -9.54 21.77 -0.08
C ARG A 331 -10.47 21.19 -1.15
N LEU A 332 -10.22 19.95 -1.56
CA LEU A 332 -11.04 19.24 -2.56
C LEU A 332 -12.46 18.96 -2.03
N TRP A 333 -12.57 18.53 -0.76
CA TRP A 333 -13.87 18.30 -0.11
C TRP A 333 -14.65 19.61 0.10
N LEU A 334 -13.98 20.68 0.55
CA LEU A 334 -14.57 22.01 0.72
C LEU A 334 -15.06 22.57 -0.62
N GLY A 335 -14.26 22.50 -1.68
CA GLY A 335 -14.66 22.97 -3.02
C GLY A 335 -15.86 22.21 -3.60
N VAL A 336 -15.95 20.89 -3.38
CA VAL A 336 -17.13 20.07 -3.74
C VAL A 336 -18.36 20.44 -2.90
N THR A 337 -18.17 20.76 -1.62
CA THR A 337 -19.25 21.16 -0.72
C THR A 337 -19.76 22.57 -1.06
N GLU A 338 -18.85 23.52 -1.28
CA GLU A 338 -19.16 24.88 -1.75
C GLU A 338 -19.90 24.84 -3.08
N TYR A 339 -19.43 24.03 -4.05
CA TYR A 339 -20.11 23.86 -5.33
C TYR A 339 -21.58 23.44 -5.18
N LEU A 340 -21.90 22.49 -4.29
CA LEU A 340 -23.29 22.09 -4.04
C LEU A 340 -24.11 23.24 -3.43
N PHE A 341 -23.57 23.95 -2.45
CA PHE A 341 -24.30 24.99 -1.72
C PHE A 341 -24.38 26.35 -2.44
N ARG A 342 -23.49 26.61 -3.39
CA ARG A 342 -23.48 27.83 -4.24
C ARG A 342 -24.36 27.72 -5.48
N ASN A 343 -24.90 26.54 -5.79
CA ASN A 343 -25.83 26.30 -6.89
C ASN A 343 -27.25 26.05 -6.34
N PRO A 344 -28.13 27.07 -6.22
CA PRO A 344 -29.43 26.93 -5.55
C PRO A 344 -30.34 25.89 -6.20
N GLU A 345 -30.34 25.81 -7.53
CA GLU A 345 -31.14 24.84 -8.30
C GLU A 345 -30.73 23.40 -7.99
N LEU A 346 -29.43 23.11 -8.04
CA LEU A 346 -28.87 21.80 -7.69
C LEU A 346 -29.10 21.46 -6.20
N LEU A 347 -28.99 22.44 -5.30
CA LEU A 347 -29.24 22.22 -3.88
C LEU A 347 -30.72 21.88 -3.62
N ASP A 348 -31.66 22.57 -4.26
CA ASP A 348 -33.09 22.25 -4.15
C ASP A 348 -33.40 20.87 -4.76
N GLU A 349 -32.85 20.54 -5.93
CA GLU A 349 -32.96 19.22 -6.55
C GLU A 349 -32.48 18.12 -5.60
N VAL A 350 -31.27 18.24 -5.06
CA VAL A 350 -30.65 17.30 -4.11
C VAL A 350 -31.49 17.12 -2.83
N LEU A 351 -32.13 18.20 -2.35
CA LEU A 351 -33.02 18.16 -1.20
C LEU A 351 -34.39 17.52 -1.50
N ASP A 352 -34.89 17.63 -2.72
CA ASP A 352 -36.12 16.97 -3.16
C ASP A 352 -35.87 15.48 -3.41
N ILE A 353 -34.77 15.13 -4.08
CA ILE A 353 -34.23 13.75 -4.22
C ILE A 353 -34.11 13.07 -2.84
N ALA A 354 -33.65 13.78 -1.82
CA ALA A 354 -33.52 13.24 -0.46
C ALA A 354 -34.84 12.74 0.15
N ILE A 355 -35.98 13.27 -0.29
CA ILE A 355 -37.32 12.87 0.12
C ILE A 355 -37.89 11.83 -0.86
N ASP A 356 -37.90 12.17 -2.14
CA ASP A 356 -38.69 11.49 -3.18
C ASP A 356 -38.00 10.26 -3.80
N ASP A 357 -36.66 10.24 -3.81
CA ASP A 357 -35.88 9.10 -4.32
C ASP A 357 -35.48 8.14 -3.19
N HIS A 358 -35.44 6.85 -3.53
CA HIS A 358 -35.05 5.76 -2.63
C HIS A 358 -33.82 4.97 -3.13
N THR A 359 -33.23 5.36 -4.25
CA THR A 359 -32.11 4.68 -4.93
C THR A 359 -30.86 4.61 -4.06
N PHE A 360 -30.60 5.63 -3.25
CA PHE A 360 -29.47 5.70 -2.30
C PHE A 360 -29.85 5.38 -0.84
N ARG A 361 -31.15 5.23 -0.52
CA ARG A 361 -31.64 5.17 0.88
C ARG A 361 -31.01 4.05 1.72
N ALA A 362 -30.69 2.91 1.10
CA ALA A 362 -30.00 1.79 1.77
C ALA A 362 -28.49 2.05 1.96
N ASP A 363 -27.86 2.80 1.06
CA ASP A 363 -26.48 3.26 1.20
C ASP A 363 -26.36 4.34 2.29
N ASP A 364 -27.35 5.25 2.38
CA ASP A 364 -27.46 6.28 3.44
C ASP A 364 -27.71 5.68 4.84
N LEU A 365 -28.45 4.58 4.92
CA LEU A 365 -28.65 3.83 6.17
C LEU A 365 -27.31 3.30 6.72
N GLU A 366 -26.58 2.58 5.89
CA GLU A 366 -25.25 2.05 6.25
C GLU A 366 -24.24 3.18 6.51
N PHE A 367 -24.33 4.30 5.79
CA PHE A 367 -23.52 5.49 6.06
C PHE A 367 -23.83 6.10 7.44
N THR A 368 -25.11 6.20 7.81
CA THR A 368 -25.55 6.67 9.12
C THR A 368 -25.10 5.72 10.24
N PHE A 369 -25.11 4.42 10.00
CA PHE A 369 -24.62 3.41 10.96
C PHE A 369 -23.09 3.48 11.10
N ALA A 370 -22.38 3.62 9.98
CA ALA A 370 -20.93 3.75 9.95
C ALA A 370 -20.43 4.99 10.69
N ALA A 371 -21.09 6.15 10.48
CA ALA A 371 -20.74 7.42 11.11
C ALA A 371 -20.89 7.38 12.63
N ARG A 372 -22.01 6.83 13.14
CA ARG A 372 -22.20 6.63 14.58
C ARG A 372 -21.12 5.73 15.18
N ALA A 373 -20.87 4.57 14.57
CA ALA A 373 -19.88 3.64 15.08
C ALA A 373 -18.42 4.14 14.96
N TRP A 374 -18.10 5.05 14.03
CA TRP A 374 -16.80 5.77 14.04
C TRP A 374 -16.74 6.80 15.17
N SER A 375 -17.83 7.54 15.42
CA SER A 375 -17.97 8.44 16.59
C SER A 375 -17.79 7.69 17.91
N ASP A 376 -18.44 6.53 18.07
CA ASP A 376 -18.40 5.75 19.31
C ASP A 376 -16.98 5.19 19.55
N CYS A 377 -16.36 4.60 18.52
CA CYS A 377 -14.98 4.13 18.55
C CYS A 377 -13.99 5.24 18.98
N VAL A 378 -14.10 6.44 18.40
CA VAL A 378 -13.28 7.60 18.75
C VAL A 378 -13.58 8.12 20.16
N SER A 379 -14.84 8.06 20.59
CA SER A 379 -15.27 8.48 21.91
C SER A 379 -14.67 7.59 23.01
N PHE A 380 -14.75 6.27 22.86
CA PHE A 380 -14.12 5.29 23.75
C PHE A 380 -12.59 5.41 23.76
N GLY A 381 -11.99 5.78 22.63
CA GLY A 381 -10.55 6.03 22.52
C GLY A 381 -9.67 4.78 22.49
N ASP A 382 -10.25 3.63 22.14
CA ASP A 382 -9.50 2.40 21.92
C ASP A 382 -8.86 2.38 20.52
N PHE A 383 -7.53 2.32 20.50
CA PHE A 383 -6.73 2.25 19.29
C PHE A 383 -6.84 0.89 18.58
N GLU A 384 -6.99 -0.23 19.29
CA GLU A 384 -7.09 -1.55 18.65
C GLU A 384 -8.46 -1.75 18.00
N SER A 385 -9.55 -1.32 18.63
CA SER A 385 -10.87 -1.25 17.96
C SER A 385 -10.87 -0.34 16.73
N TYR A 386 -10.16 0.80 16.77
CA TYR A 386 -10.02 1.66 15.60
C TYR A 386 -9.24 0.96 14.48
N ARG A 387 -8.15 0.28 14.85
CA ARG A 387 -7.29 -0.48 13.95
C ARG A 387 -8.04 -1.60 13.24
N ASP A 388 -8.69 -2.52 13.97
CA ASP A 388 -9.48 -3.61 13.37
C ASP A 388 -10.51 -3.05 12.38
N ARG A 389 -11.22 -1.99 12.81
CA ARG A 389 -12.25 -1.36 11.98
C ARG A 389 -11.70 -0.71 10.72
N PHE A 390 -10.48 -0.16 10.76
CA PHE A 390 -9.79 0.39 9.59
C PHE A 390 -9.23 -0.71 8.70
N GLU A 391 -8.41 -1.61 9.26
CA GLU A 391 -7.70 -2.68 8.55
C GLU A 391 -8.68 -3.64 7.86
N ARG A 392 -9.83 -3.95 8.48
CA ARG A 392 -10.89 -4.75 7.84
C ARG A 392 -11.43 -4.14 6.54
N ILE A 393 -11.63 -2.82 6.50
CA ILE A 393 -12.13 -2.11 5.32
C ILE A 393 -11.01 -1.89 4.30
N GLN A 394 -9.78 -1.63 4.76
CA GLN A 394 -8.59 -1.60 3.93
C GLN A 394 -8.38 -2.95 3.20
N ASN A 395 -8.51 -4.08 3.91
CA ASN A 395 -8.42 -5.42 3.35
C ASN A 395 -9.55 -5.73 2.36
N TYR A 396 -10.75 -5.19 2.57
CA TYR A 396 -11.85 -5.29 1.60
C TYR A 396 -11.53 -4.59 0.27
N PHE A 397 -10.87 -3.42 0.31
CA PHE A 397 -10.47 -2.69 -0.90
C PHE A 397 -9.12 -3.10 -1.49
N ALA A 398 -8.24 -3.77 -0.71
CA ALA A 398 -6.88 -4.10 -1.12
C ALA A 398 -6.76 -4.87 -2.45
N PRO A 399 -7.58 -5.91 -2.75
CA PRO A 399 -7.55 -6.60 -4.04
C PRO A 399 -8.00 -5.75 -5.23
N ARG A 400 -8.61 -4.58 -4.99
CA ARG A 400 -9.19 -3.70 -6.02
C ARG A 400 -8.54 -2.33 -6.12
N PHE A 401 -7.56 -2.01 -5.27
CA PHE A 401 -6.74 -0.81 -5.46
C PHE A 401 -6.08 -0.72 -6.85
N PRO A 402 -5.54 -1.80 -7.47
CA PRO A 402 -4.98 -1.71 -8.82
C PRO A 402 -6.02 -1.34 -9.89
N GLU A 403 -7.25 -1.82 -9.75
CA GLU A 403 -8.37 -1.54 -10.66
C GLU A 403 -8.90 -0.12 -10.49
N ALA A 404 -9.08 0.33 -9.25
CA ALA A 404 -9.48 1.71 -8.96
C ALA A 404 -8.42 2.73 -9.42
N VAL A 405 -7.13 2.40 -9.28
CA VAL A 405 -6.02 3.20 -9.84
C VAL A 405 -6.03 3.18 -11.37
N LYS A 406 -6.34 2.05 -12.00
CA LYS A 406 -6.44 1.94 -13.47
C LYS A 406 -7.61 2.77 -14.02
N LEU A 407 -8.76 2.76 -13.36
CA LEU A 407 -9.92 3.59 -13.72
C LEU A 407 -9.60 5.10 -13.56
N ALA A 408 -8.85 5.47 -12.52
CA ALA A 408 -8.33 6.82 -12.36
C ALA A 408 -7.28 7.19 -13.43
N SER A 409 -6.46 6.25 -13.91
CA SER A 409 -5.39 6.53 -14.89
C SER A 409 -5.86 6.53 -16.36
N VAL A 410 -6.93 5.81 -16.70
CA VAL A 410 -7.50 5.77 -18.08
C VAL A 410 -8.00 7.13 -18.56
N HIS A 411 -8.24 8.09 -17.66
CA HIS A 411 -8.57 9.47 -18.02
C HIS A 411 -7.34 10.38 -18.20
N SER A 412 -6.16 9.93 -17.77
CA SER A 412 -4.90 10.62 -18.05
C SER A 412 -4.41 10.36 -19.47
N GLU A 413 -4.55 9.12 -19.97
CA GLU A 413 -4.21 8.77 -21.37
C GLU A 413 -5.11 9.46 -22.41
N ASN A 414 -6.29 9.97 -22.02
CA ASN A 414 -7.15 10.81 -22.86
C ASN A 414 -6.75 12.30 -22.86
N LEU A 415 -5.82 12.72 -21.99
CA LEU A 415 -4.94 13.87 -22.25
C LEU A 415 -3.65 13.34 -22.89
N GLY A 416 -3.69 13.13 -24.21
CA GLY A 416 -2.57 12.58 -24.98
C GLY A 416 -1.23 13.28 -24.69
N PRO A 417 -0.11 12.52 -24.64
CA PRO A 417 1.05 12.89 -23.85
C PRO A 417 1.83 14.09 -24.40
N SER A 418 2.14 15.03 -23.50
CA SER A 418 3.27 15.93 -23.70
C SER A 418 4.58 15.13 -23.56
N LYS A 419 5.07 14.59 -24.68
CA LYS A 419 6.43 14.05 -24.73
C LYS A 419 7.42 15.20 -24.55
N ALA A 420 8.15 15.18 -23.43
CA ALA A 420 9.14 16.18 -23.08
C ALA A 420 10.21 16.37 -24.16
N ALA A 421 10.66 17.61 -24.34
CA ALA A 421 11.64 17.99 -25.36
C ALA A 421 13.04 17.39 -25.08
N PRO A 422 13.75 16.89 -26.11
CA PRO A 422 15.18 16.57 -26.00
C PRO A 422 16.04 17.84 -25.92
N SER A 423 17.19 17.74 -25.24
CA SER A 423 18.17 18.84 -25.15
C SER A 423 18.88 19.13 -26.49
N LEU A 424 19.24 20.38 -26.69
CA LEU A 424 19.89 20.90 -27.91
C LEU A 424 21.31 20.34 -28.15
N TYR A 425 21.48 19.57 -29.23
CA TYR A 425 22.52 19.78 -30.26
C TYR A 425 22.11 19.06 -31.56
N ARG A 426 22.34 19.68 -32.73
CA ARG A 426 21.88 19.30 -34.10
C ARG A 426 23.06 18.84 -34.98
N PRO A 427 22.90 18.34 -36.25
CA PRO A 427 21.73 18.36 -37.18
C PRO A 427 21.36 16.92 -37.72
N GLU A 428 20.45 16.63 -38.67
CA GLU A 428 19.79 17.35 -39.80
C GLU A 428 18.26 17.07 -39.88
N ASP A 429 17.56 17.58 -40.91
CA ASP A 429 16.11 17.86 -40.93
C ASP A 429 15.15 16.68 -41.27
N GLU A 430 14.09 16.51 -40.47
CA GLU A 430 12.80 15.90 -40.88
C GLU A 430 11.65 16.88 -40.56
N THR A 431 10.72 17.09 -41.50
CA THR A 431 9.51 17.91 -41.28
C THR A 431 8.24 17.06 -41.27
N ILE A 432 7.44 17.20 -40.21
CA ILE A 432 6.20 16.43 -40.03
C ILE A 432 5.04 17.18 -40.71
N THR A 433 4.41 16.52 -41.70
CA THR A 433 3.23 17.06 -42.38
C THR A 433 1.96 16.50 -41.76
N ILE A 434 1.04 17.38 -41.35
CA ILE A 434 -0.29 17.03 -40.85
C ILE A 434 -1.38 17.68 -41.70
N LEU A 435 -2.61 17.15 -41.67
CA LEU A 435 -3.72 17.75 -42.41
C LEU A 435 -3.96 19.18 -41.92
N ARG A 436 -4.25 20.12 -42.83
CA ARG A 436 -4.51 21.52 -42.48
C ARG A 436 -5.63 21.67 -41.45
N THR A 437 -6.66 20.81 -41.51
CA THR A 437 -7.75 20.73 -40.52
C THR A 437 -7.26 20.27 -39.14
N GLN A 438 -6.30 19.33 -39.09
CA GLN A 438 -5.64 18.91 -37.84
C GLN A 438 -4.73 20.00 -37.30
N TYR A 439 -3.97 20.71 -38.16
CA TYR A 439 -3.15 21.87 -37.76
C TYR A 439 -4.00 23.01 -37.20
N GLU A 440 -5.10 23.36 -37.87
CA GLU A 440 -6.06 24.36 -37.40
C GLU A 440 -6.85 23.87 -36.16
N GLY A 441 -6.99 22.56 -35.96
CA GLY A 441 -7.45 21.94 -34.72
C GLY A 441 -6.45 22.13 -33.58
N LEU A 442 -5.21 21.70 -33.76
CA LEU A 442 -4.12 21.83 -32.79
C LEU A 442 -3.84 23.29 -32.42
N LEU A 443 -3.88 24.22 -33.39
CA LEU A 443 -3.78 25.66 -33.11
C LEU A 443 -4.95 26.19 -32.27
N ARG A 444 -6.17 25.66 -32.44
CA ARG A 444 -7.31 26.00 -31.58
C ARG A 444 -7.11 25.43 -30.18
N THR A 445 -6.74 24.15 -30.05
CA THR A 445 -6.47 23.50 -28.76
C THR A 445 -5.33 24.18 -28.00
N ALA A 446 -4.22 24.51 -28.66
CA ALA A 446 -3.10 25.21 -28.04
C ALA A 446 -3.48 26.62 -27.55
N ARG A 447 -4.28 27.36 -28.33
CA ARG A 447 -4.82 28.66 -27.90
C ARG A 447 -5.81 28.52 -26.74
N GLN A 448 -6.64 27.48 -26.72
CA GLN A 448 -7.55 27.20 -25.60
C GLN A 448 -6.78 26.82 -24.34
N PHE A 449 -5.72 26.02 -24.46
CA PHE A 449 -4.85 25.62 -23.35
C PHE A 449 -4.10 26.81 -22.73
N GLU A 450 -3.46 27.66 -23.54
CA GLU A 450 -2.80 28.87 -23.01
C GLU A 450 -3.80 29.87 -22.41
N ASN A 451 -4.99 30.03 -22.99
CA ASN A 451 -6.06 30.82 -22.37
C ASN A 451 -6.52 30.24 -21.02
N LEU A 452 -6.62 28.91 -20.90
CA LEU A 452 -6.98 28.23 -19.65
C LEU A 452 -5.88 28.40 -18.59
N LYS A 453 -4.63 28.13 -18.94
CA LYS A 453 -3.44 28.33 -18.09
C LYS A 453 -3.35 29.77 -17.60
N HIS A 454 -3.45 30.75 -18.49
CA HIS A 454 -3.41 32.16 -18.12
C HIS A 454 -4.57 32.57 -17.19
N ARG A 455 -5.78 32.02 -17.40
CA ARG A 455 -6.93 32.25 -16.51
C ARG A 455 -6.78 31.59 -15.15
N LEU A 456 -6.24 30.38 -15.06
CA LEU A 456 -6.00 29.68 -13.79
C LEU A 456 -4.92 30.39 -12.95
N LEU A 457 -3.82 30.82 -13.58
CA LEU A 457 -2.79 31.62 -12.93
C LEU A 457 -3.33 32.97 -12.42
N LYS A 458 -4.20 33.63 -13.20
CA LYS A 458 -4.86 34.87 -12.79
C LYS A 458 -5.92 34.66 -11.69
N GLY A 459 -6.48 33.46 -11.58
CA GLY A 459 -7.39 33.02 -10.52
C GLY A 459 -6.70 32.46 -9.27
N GLY A 460 -5.40 32.75 -9.06
CA GLY A 460 -4.69 32.38 -7.83
C GLY A 460 -4.14 30.96 -7.76
N VAL A 461 -4.35 30.12 -8.78
CA VAL A 461 -3.69 28.81 -8.87
C VAL A 461 -2.20 29.04 -9.14
N THR A 462 -1.33 28.58 -8.25
CA THR A 462 0.13 28.74 -8.45
C THR A 462 0.62 27.85 -9.60
N LEU A 463 1.74 28.24 -10.25
CA LEU A 463 2.38 27.39 -11.27
C LEU A 463 2.68 25.97 -10.75
N GLN A 464 3.05 25.84 -9.47
CA GLN A 464 3.30 24.53 -8.84
C GLN A 464 2.01 23.74 -8.57
N SER A 465 0.92 24.41 -8.18
CA SER A 465 -0.39 23.76 -8.06
C SER A 465 -0.88 23.28 -9.43
N LEU A 466 -0.61 24.04 -10.50
CA LEU A 466 -0.92 23.65 -11.86
C LEU A 466 -0.05 22.47 -12.31
N ASP A 467 1.26 22.50 -12.04
CA ASP A 467 2.16 21.37 -12.32
C ASP A 467 1.76 20.12 -11.54
N VAL A 468 1.32 20.21 -10.28
CA VAL A 468 0.84 19.04 -9.51
C VAL A 468 -0.50 18.49 -10.05
N LEU A 469 -1.34 19.33 -10.65
CA LEU A 469 -2.57 18.92 -11.33
C LEU A 469 -2.32 18.36 -12.74
N LEU A 470 -1.20 18.72 -13.37
CA LEU A 470 -0.77 18.25 -14.69
C LEU A 470 0.25 17.10 -14.61
N SER A 471 0.84 16.85 -13.45
CA SER A 471 1.82 15.78 -13.24
C SER A 471 1.12 14.46 -12.99
N GLU A 472 1.15 13.59 -13.99
CA GLU A 472 0.98 12.16 -13.77
C GLU A 472 2.03 11.63 -12.78
N PRO A 473 1.72 10.56 -12.03
CA PRO A 473 2.73 9.81 -11.29
C PRO A 473 3.73 9.19 -12.29
N LEU A 474 4.92 9.77 -12.38
CA LEU A 474 5.95 9.34 -13.33
C LEU A 474 6.40 7.89 -13.08
N LEU A 475 5.95 7.00 -13.96
CA LEU A 475 6.63 5.75 -14.27
C LEU A 475 7.86 6.01 -15.18
N PRO A 476 8.83 5.08 -15.26
CA PRO A 476 10.04 5.29 -16.07
C PRO A 476 9.74 5.36 -17.58
N ILE A 477 10.23 6.41 -18.25
CA ILE A 477 10.04 6.62 -19.69
C ILE A 477 11.08 5.79 -20.50
N PRO A 478 10.68 5.05 -21.55
CA PRO A 478 11.62 4.38 -22.47
C PRO A 478 12.32 5.38 -23.41
N GLY A 479 13.58 5.10 -23.76
CA GLY A 479 14.33 5.92 -24.73
C GLY A 479 13.83 5.76 -26.17
N PRO A 480 14.07 6.75 -27.05
CA PRO A 480 13.52 6.77 -28.41
C PRO A 480 14.27 5.87 -29.39
N ALA A 481 13.54 5.17 -30.24
CA ALA A 481 14.02 4.56 -31.47
C ALA A 481 13.72 5.49 -32.67
N ALA A 482 14.56 5.44 -33.72
CA ALA A 482 14.48 6.34 -34.87
C ALA A 482 13.48 5.87 -35.95
N ASN A 483 12.96 6.83 -36.72
CA ASN A 483 12.10 6.61 -37.89
C ASN A 483 12.86 5.98 -39.08
N THR A 484 12.14 5.29 -39.96
CA THR A 484 12.26 5.52 -41.42
C THR A 484 10.88 5.49 -42.09
N HIS A 485 10.74 6.29 -43.15
CA HIS A 485 9.49 6.64 -43.81
C HIS A 485 8.97 5.57 -44.80
N PHE A 486 7.65 5.60 -45.05
CA PHE A 486 7.06 5.16 -46.32
C PHE A 486 6.08 6.23 -46.86
N GLN A 487 6.33 6.71 -48.07
CA GLN A 487 5.36 7.31 -48.99
C GLN A 487 5.49 6.52 -50.32
N GLY A 488 4.48 6.28 -51.14
CA GLY A 488 3.08 6.70 -51.06
C GLY A 488 2.57 7.11 -52.45
N LYS A 489 1.78 6.24 -53.11
CA LYS A 489 0.84 6.49 -54.23
C LYS A 489 0.14 5.16 -54.54
N GLN A 490 -1.19 5.08 -54.38
CA GLN A 490 -2.21 5.33 -55.41
C GLN A 490 -2.12 4.38 -56.62
N ALA A 491 -3.21 3.87 -57.20
CA ALA A 491 -4.61 3.63 -56.82
C ALA A 491 -5.32 3.18 -58.12
N ARG A 492 -6.29 2.24 -58.07
CA ARG A 492 -7.52 2.19 -58.89
C ARG A 492 -8.21 0.81 -58.84
N ASN A 493 -9.54 0.87 -58.69
CA ASN A 493 -10.57 0.12 -59.44
C ASN A 493 -10.69 -1.42 -59.23
N ASP A 494 -11.88 -2.04 -59.27
CA ASP A 494 -13.25 -1.52 -59.53
C ASP A 494 -14.35 -2.29 -58.75
N GLU A 495 -15.54 -1.69 -58.83
CA GLU A 495 -16.90 -2.05 -58.39
C GLU A 495 -17.28 -3.52 -58.08
N TYR A 496 -18.18 -3.65 -57.10
CA TYR A 496 -18.96 -4.87 -56.84
C TYR A 496 -20.31 -4.80 -57.58
N GLN A 497 -20.53 -5.67 -58.57
CA GLN A 497 -21.88 -6.03 -59.01
C GLN A 497 -22.09 -7.55 -59.01
N SER A 498 -23.09 -7.96 -58.24
CA SER A 498 -24.03 -9.05 -58.53
C SER A 498 -23.54 -10.49 -58.77
N THR A 499 -24.04 -11.34 -57.86
CA THR A 499 -24.62 -12.69 -58.10
C THR A 499 -23.75 -13.95 -58.30
N ARG A 500 -24.05 -14.89 -57.38
CA ARG A 500 -24.37 -16.32 -57.56
C ARG A 500 -23.25 -17.33 -57.85
N ASN A 501 -23.29 -18.37 -57.01
CA ASN A 501 -23.07 -19.79 -57.33
C ASN A 501 -21.70 -20.20 -57.89
N ASP A 502 -21.26 -21.44 -57.76
CA ASP A 502 -21.60 -22.56 -56.87
C ASP A 502 -20.47 -23.57 -57.04
N GLY A 503 -20.25 -24.43 -56.05
CA GLY A 503 -19.64 -25.72 -56.26
C GLY A 503 -18.11 -25.79 -56.39
N THR A 504 -17.59 -26.76 -55.63
CA THR A 504 -16.66 -27.78 -56.15
C THR A 504 -15.19 -27.40 -56.42
N ARG A 505 -14.21 -28.30 -56.25
CA ARG A 505 -14.19 -29.61 -55.55
C ARG A 505 -12.74 -30.12 -55.49
N TRP A 506 -12.14 -30.15 -54.29
CA TRP A 506 -11.03 -31.05 -53.90
C TRP A 506 -9.74 -30.88 -54.74
N THR A 507 -8.53 -31.36 -54.40
CA THR A 507 -8.08 -32.56 -53.68
C THR A 507 -6.65 -32.38 -53.15
N HIS A 508 -6.32 -33.07 -52.05
CA HIS A 508 -5.05 -33.78 -51.76
C HIS A 508 -3.69 -33.04 -51.91
N THR A 509 -3.08 -32.66 -50.78
CA THR A 509 -1.98 -33.37 -50.06
C THR A 509 -0.59 -33.15 -50.66
N ASP A 510 0.32 -32.59 -49.86
CA ASP A 510 1.42 -33.38 -49.27
C ASP A 510 2.13 -32.60 -48.14
N GLU A 511 2.31 -33.25 -46.99
CA GLU A 511 3.38 -32.98 -46.01
C GLU A 511 4.69 -33.63 -46.51
N PRO A 512 5.92 -33.36 -45.96
CA PRO A 512 6.20 -32.77 -44.64
C PRO A 512 7.42 -31.81 -44.53
N ARG A 513 7.62 -31.21 -43.32
CA ARG A 513 8.91 -31.00 -42.57
C ARG A 513 10.15 -30.36 -43.27
N MET A 514 10.97 -29.47 -42.67
CA MET A 514 11.31 -29.16 -41.25
C MET A 514 11.75 -27.67 -41.08
N THR A 515 11.50 -27.12 -39.88
CA THR A 515 12.29 -26.12 -39.09
C THR A 515 12.90 -24.87 -39.74
N GLU A 516 12.44 -23.70 -39.27
CA GLU A 516 13.26 -22.82 -38.41
C GLU A 516 12.37 -22.14 -37.35
N GLU A 517 12.60 -22.47 -36.07
CA GLU A 517 12.24 -21.64 -34.90
C GLU A 517 13.22 -20.44 -34.88
N GLU A 518 13.04 -19.28 -34.23
CA GLU A 518 12.30 -18.82 -33.06
C GLU A 518 12.42 -17.26 -33.13
N ASN A 519 11.52 -16.35 -32.72
CA ASN A 519 10.99 -16.11 -31.37
C ASN A 519 9.89 -15.03 -31.45
N GLY A 520 8.69 -15.29 -30.95
CA GLY A 520 7.58 -14.32 -30.90
C GLY A 520 7.41 -13.72 -29.49
N PHE A 521 7.34 -12.39 -29.39
CA PHE A 521 7.28 -11.68 -28.11
C PHE A 521 5.83 -11.56 -27.62
N TYR A 522 5.41 -12.39 -26.66
CA TYR A 522 4.09 -12.28 -26.02
C TYR A 522 4.07 -11.26 -24.87
N LEU A 523 3.00 -10.46 -24.81
CA LEU A 523 2.74 -9.48 -23.76
C LEU A 523 2.16 -10.17 -22.52
N ILE A 524 2.67 -9.82 -21.33
CA ILE A 524 2.31 -10.42 -20.04
C ILE A 524 1.38 -9.46 -19.29
N GLU A 525 0.10 -9.81 -19.17
CA GLU A 525 -0.92 -9.08 -18.37
C GLU A 525 -0.79 -9.43 -16.88
N LYS A 526 -0.61 -8.45 -15.97
CA LYS A 526 -0.32 -8.77 -14.55
C LYS A 526 -1.54 -9.30 -13.76
N GLU A 527 -1.48 -10.56 -13.31
CA GLU A 527 -2.29 -11.08 -12.19
C GLU A 527 -1.74 -10.71 -10.79
N GLU A 528 -2.56 -10.96 -9.76
CA GLU A 528 -2.45 -10.50 -8.37
C GLU A 528 -1.65 -11.45 -7.43
N THR A 529 -0.62 -10.96 -6.73
CA THR A 529 0.04 -11.68 -5.61
C THR A 529 -0.81 -11.72 -4.35
N HIS A 530 -1.52 -12.83 -4.14
CA HIS A 530 -2.10 -13.16 -2.84
C HIS A 530 -1.05 -13.72 -1.86
N SER A 531 -1.39 -13.70 -0.58
CA SER A 531 -0.63 -14.35 0.49
C SER A 531 -1.56 -14.98 1.54
N PRO A 532 -1.11 -16.01 2.29
CA PRO A 532 -2.00 -17.11 2.63
C PRO A 532 -2.43 -17.16 4.10
N GLU A 533 -3.42 -16.33 4.49
CA GLU A 533 -4.21 -16.61 5.69
C GLU A 533 -5.73 -16.50 5.42
N ARG A 534 -6.43 -17.62 5.68
CA ARG A 534 -7.90 -17.78 5.76
C ARG A 534 -8.73 -17.50 4.48
N GLU A 535 -8.56 -18.34 3.47
CA GLU A 535 -9.58 -18.52 2.42
C GLU A 535 -10.79 -19.35 2.93
N GLU A 536 -12.01 -18.89 2.68
CA GLU A 536 -13.23 -19.69 2.81
C GLU A 536 -13.52 -20.46 1.52
N ILE A 537 -13.35 -21.79 1.62
CA ILE A 537 -14.05 -22.88 0.91
C ILE A 537 -14.66 -22.55 -0.46
N GLN A 538 -14.04 -23.07 -1.52
CA GLN A 538 -14.76 -23.51 -2.71
C GLN A 538 -14.29 -24.92 -3.10
N GLN A 539 -15.18 -25.91 -2.96
CA GLN A 539 -14.89 -27.31 -3.31
C GLN A 539 -15.09 -27.53 -4.81
N GLY A 540 -13.99 -27.67 -5.56
CA GLY A 540 -14.03 -28.26 -6.89
C GLY A 540 -14.25 -29.79 -6.82
N PRO A 541 -14.81 -30.42 -7.87
CA PRO A 541 -15.04 -31.86 -7.89
C PRO A 541 -13.72 -32.65 -7.86
N ALA A 542 -13.74 -33.82 -7.23
CA ALA A 542 -12.56 -34.67 -7.10
C ALA A 542 -12.24 -35.42 -8.41
N THR A 543 -11.25 -34.95 -9.15
CA THR A 543 -10.61 -35.65 -10.30
C THR A 543 -9.08 -35.57 -10.22
N ASP A 544 -8.39 -36.38 -11.04
CA ASP A 544 -6.99 -36.87 -10.91
C ASP A 544 -5.84 -35.81 -10.99
N GLU A 545 -6.09 -34.53 -10.68
CA GLU A 545 -5.15 -33.40 -10.84
C GLU A 545 -4.53 -32.88 -9.52
N GLN A 546 -4.33 -33.74 -8.52
CA GLN A 546 -3.71 -33.34 -7.25
C GLN A 546 -2.24 -32.91 -7.44
N ARG A 547 -1.90 -31.70 -7.00
CA ARG A 547 -0.57 -31.06 -7.15
C ARG A 547 0.06 -30.59 -5.84
N THR A 548 -0.68 -30.59 -4.73
CA THR A 548 -0.28 -29.99 -3.45
C THR A 548 -0.20 -31.03 -2.33
N VAL A 549 0.92 -31.03 -1.64
CA VAL A 549 1.23 -31.95 -0.53
C VAL A 549 1.55 -31.15 0.74
N ASP A 550 1.19 -31.70 1.89
CA ASP A 550 1.62 -31.22 3.20
C ASP A 550 2.75 -32.13 3.71
N ILE A 551 3.84 -31.52 4.16
CA ILE A 551 5.00 -32.18 4.78
C ILE A 551 4.94 -31.88 6.28
N ARG A 552 4.83 -32.90 7.13
CA ARG A 552 4.62 -32.76 8.59
C ARG A 552 5.77 -33.35 9.41
N GLY A 553 5.96 -32.83 10.62
CA GLY A 553 6.99 -33.30 11.56
C GLY A 553 8.41 -32.84 11.21
N ILE A 554 8.54 -31.72 10.50
CA ILE A 554 9.80 -31.12 10.07
C ILE A 554 10.67 -30.78 11.31
N PRO A 555 12.01 -30.97 11.27
CA PRO A 555 12.88 -30.55 12.37
C PRO A 555 12.81 -29.05 12.66
N ASP A 556 12.95 -28.69 13.94
CA ASP A 556 13.06 -27.29 14.36
C ASP A 556 14.29 -26.63 13.71
N ARG A 557 14.15 -25.37 13.31
CA ARG A 557 15.17 -24.59 12.56
C ARG A 557 15.46 -25.06 11.13
N THR A 558 14.66 -25.97 10.55
CA THR A 558 14.72 -26.27 9.11
C THR A 558 14.45 -25.01 8.29
N THR A 559 15.31 -24.70 7.31
CA THR A 559 15.14 -23.56 6.41
C THR A 559 14.45 -23.97 5.10
N HIS A 560 14.03 -22.98 4.30
CA HIS A 560 13.55 -23.24 2.93
C HIS A 560 14.61 -23.94 2.06
N ARG A 561 15.91 -23.68 2.31
CA ARG A 561 17.03 -24.30 1.58
C ARG A 561 17.20 -25.77 1.93
N ASP A 562 16.98 -26.15 3.19
CA ASP A 562 17.00 -27.55 3.62
C ASP A 562 15.87 -28.36 2.97
N LEU A 563 14.69 -27.74 2.81
CA LEU A 563 13.56 -28.31 2.08
C LEU A 563 13.86 -28.46 0.59
N THR A 564 14.31 -27.41 -0.12
CA THR A 564 14.60 -27.51 -1.56
C THR A 564 15.81 -28.39 -1.88
N ASN A 565 16.74 -28.58 -0.92
CA ASN A 565 17.82 -29.57 -1.03
C ASN A 565 17.31 -31.02 -0.90
N ALA A 566 16.25 -31.26 -0.13
CA ALA A 566 15.62 -32.59 -0.03
C ALA A 566 14.65 -32.88 -1.21
N ILE A 567 13.90 -31.88 -1.68
CA ILE A 567 12.91 -32.05 -2.75
C ILE A 567 13.60 -32.27 -4.11
N CYS A 568 13.17 -33.32 -4.81
CA CYS A 568 13.62 -33.69 -6.15
C CYS A 568 12.47 -34.37 -6.93
N GLY A 569 12.61 -34.48 -8.25
CA GLY A 569 11.64 -35.11 -9.14
C GLY A 569 10.57 -34.20 -9.75
N GLY A 570 10.69 -32.88 -9.64
CA GLY A 570 9.74 -31.96 -10.28
C GLY A 570 9.98 -30.48 -9.94
N ALA A 571 9.50 -29.60 -10.82
CA ALA A 571 9.49 -28.16 -10.57
C ALA A 571 8.41 -27.78 -9.54
N ILE A 572 8.76 -26.84 -8.66
CA ILE A 572 7.93 -26.34 -7.58
C ILE A 572 7.21 -25.08 -8.06
N LEU A 573 5.89 -25.07 -7.91
CA LEU A 573 5.05 -23.91 -8.11
C LEU A 573 5.17 -22.94 -6.92
N GLU A 574 5.07 -23.48 -5.71
CA GLU A 574 5.12 -22.73 -4.45
C GLU A 574 5.54 -23.64 -3.27
N LEU A 575 6.33 -23.08 -2.35
CA LEU A 575 6.73 -23.67 -1.08
C LEU A 575 6.62 -22.64 0.04
N TYR A 576 5.92 -22.97 1.14
CA TYR A 576 5.92 -22.15 2.37
C TYR A 576 5.76 -22.99 3.64
N PHE A 577 6.22 -22.45 4.77
CA PHE A 577 5.98 -23.04 6.09
C PHE A 577 4.61 -22.64 6.63
N LYS A 578 3.92 -23.59 7.27
CA LYS A 578 2.74 -23.27 8.08
C LYS A 578 3.21 -22.82 9.47
N SER A 579 2.81 -21.61 9.85
CA SER A 579 3.08 -21.06 11.18
C SER A 579 2.62 -22.04 12.27
N PHE A 580 3.44 -22.21 13.32
CA PHE A 580 3.18 -23.04 14.52
C PHE A 580 3.08 -24.57 14.34
N ASP A 581 2.94 -25.12 13.12
CA ASP A 581 2.62 -26.55 12.90
C ASP A 581 3.81 -27.50 12.66
N HIS A 582 5.07 -27.02 12.67
CA HIS A 582 6.26 -27.77 12.24
C HIS A 582 6.06 -28.49 10.89
N ALA A 583 5.39 -27.79 9.97
CA ALA A 583 4.93 -28.31 8.69
C ALA A 583 5.16 -27.31 7.55
N ALA A 584 5.28 -27.82 6.33
CA ALA A 584 5.40 -27.03 5.12
C ALA A 584 4.38 -27.51 4.09
N ARG A 585 3.90 -26.60 3.24
CA ARG A 585 3.07 -26.91 2.08
C ARG A 585 3.89 -26.74 0.81
N LEU A 586 3.78 -27.73 -0.07
CA LEU A 586 4.52 -27.81 -1.33
C LEU A 586 3.53 -28.06 -2.47
N SER A 587 3.54 -27.20 -3.47
CA SER A 587 2.76 -27.34 -4.71
C SER A 587 3.71 -27.51 -5.90
N PHE A 588 3.44 -28.50 -6.75
CA PHE A 588 4.20 -28.74 -7.99
C PHE A 588 3.53 -28.05 -9.20
N THR A 589 4.35 -27.67 -10.19
CA THR A 589 3.84 -27.16 -11.48
C THR A 589 3.04 -28.25 -12.21
N GLU A 590 3.51 -29.50 -12.12
CA GLU A 590 2.90 -30.67 -12.73
C GLU A 590 2.25 -31.60 -11.67
N PRO A 591 0.96 -31.97 -11.79
CA PRO A 591 0.32 -32.96 -10.93
C PRO A 591 1.01 -34.33 -10.98
N SER A 592 1.55 -34.68 -12.17
CA SER A 592 2.31 -35.91 -12.37
C SER A 592 3.55 -35.99 -11.47
N ALA A 593 4.27 -34.88 -11.31
CA ALA A 593 5.43 -34.77 -10.43
C ALA A 593 5.03 -34.90 -8.96
N ALA A 594 3.94 -34.26 -8.52
CA ALA A 594 3.42 -34.43 -7.16
C ALA A 594 3.08 -35.89 -6.85
N ARG A 595 2.43 -36.59 -7.80
CA ARG A 595 2.09 -38.02 -7.66
C ARG A 595 3.34 -38.90 -7.57
N VAL A 596 4.37 -38.64 -8.36
CA VAL A 596 5.66 -39.35 -8.28
C VAL A 596 6.36 -39.05 -6.95
N PHE A 597 6.38 -37.80 -6.48
CA PHE A 597 6.96 -37.40 -5.20
C PHE A 597 6.30 -38.12 -4.01
N VAL A 598 4.96 -38.14 -3.95
CA VAL A 598 4.21 -38.84 -2.90
C VAL A 598 4.47 -40.35 -2.95
N ASN A 599 4.50 -40.96 -4.14
CA ASN A 599 4.79 -42.39 -4.28
C ASN A 599 6.22 -42.73 -3.84
N ASN A 600 7.21 -41.91 -4.20
CA ASN A 600 8.60 -42.09 -3.77
C ASN A 600 8.74 -41.91 -2.24
N ALA A 601 8.10 -40.89 -1.65
CA ALA A 601 8.07 -40.66 -0.21
C ALA A 601 7.45 -41.84 0.56
N LYS A 602 6.41 -42.49 -0.01
CA LYS A 602 5.81 -43.71 0.57
C LYS A 602 6.71 -44.94 0.45
N GLN A 603 7.41 -45.13 -0.67
CA GLN A 603 8.26 -46.29 -0.91
C GLN A 603 9.60 -46.24 -0.18
N HIS A 604 10.29 -45.08 -0.21
CA HIS A 604 11.65 -44.93 0.31
C HIS A 604 11.73 -44.11 1.60
N GLY A 605 10.66 -43.39 1.96
CA GLY A 605 10.67 -42.36 3.01
C GLY A 605 11.18 -41.01 2.48
N PHE A 606 10.67 -39.93 3.04
CA PHE A 606 11.20 -38.59 2.82
C PHE A 606 11.95 -38.12 4.07
N TYR A 607 13.15 -37.56 3.90
CA TYR A 607 14.05 -37.20 5.00
C TYR A 607 14.54 -35.77 4.83
N ILE A 608 14.48 -34.98 5.91
CA ILE A 608 14.99 -33.62 5.99
C ILE A 608 15.97 -33.57 7.16
N ALA A 609 17.20 -33.07 6.91
CA ALA A 609 18.29 -33.04 7.91
C ALA A 609 18.48 -34.39 8.66
N GLY A 610 18.32 -35.52 7.96
CA GLY A 610 18.43 -36.87 8.51
C GLY A 610 17.20 -37.39 9.29
N LYS A 611 16.21 -36.54 9.60
CA LYS A 611 14.95 -36.95 10.23
C LYS A 611 13.94 -37.39 9.17
N LYS A 612 13.30 -38.55 9.36
CA LYS A 612 12.16 -38.96 8.53
C LYS A 612 10.96 -38.06 8.82
N VAL A 613 10.34 -37.51 7.78
CA VAL A 613 9.15 -36.66 7.85
C VAL A 613 7.96 -37.33 7.16
N GLU A 614 6.76 -36.91 7.51
CA GLU A 614 5.52 -37.40 6.90
C GLU A 614 5.17 -36.57 5.67
N VAL A 615 4.75 -37.23 4.58
CA VAL A 615 4.26 -36.58 3.35
C VAL A 615 2.86 -37.09 3.07
N SER A 616 1.88 -36.18 3.07
CA SER A 616 0.48 -36.48 2.76
C SER A 616 -0.06 -35.53 1.70
N TRP A 617 -1.12 -35.95 0.99
CA TRP A 617 -1.87 -35.02 0.13
C TRP A 617 -2.52 -33.95 0.99
N ALA A 618 -2.44 -32.69 0.56
CA ALA A 618 -3.11 -31.60 1.25
C ALA A 618 -4.64 -31.68 1.05
N GLU A 619 -5.41 -31.47 2.11
CA GLU A 619 -6.89 -31.43 2.06
C GLU A 619 -7.43 -30.35 1.11
N ARG A 620 -6.67 -29.28 0.94
CA ARG A 620 -6.91 -28.23 -0.06
C ARG A 620 -5.79 -28.27 -1.10
N GLN A 621 -6.17 -28.38 -2.37
CA GLN A 621 -5.26 -28.37 -3.51
C GLN A 621 -5.10 -26.94 -4.04
N PHE A 622 -3.89 -26.58 -4.49
CA PHE A 622 -3.64 -25.27 -5.07
C PHE A 622 -4.31 -25.16 -6.45
N PHE A 623 -5.08 -24.09 -6.67
CA PHE A 623 -5.69 -23.81 -7.96
C PHE A 623 -4.73 -22.98 -8.84
N LEU A 624 -4.18 -23.62 -9.87
CA LEU A 624 -3.26 -22.96 -10.80
C LEU A 624 -4.04 -22.05 -11.77
N ARG A 625 -3.94 -20.72 -11.57
CA ARG A 625 -4.55 -19.71 -12.46
C ARG A 625 -3.98 -19.78 -13.89
N THR A 626 -4.82 -19.49 -14.88
CA THR A 626 -4.53 -19.64 -16.31
C THR A 626 -3.30 -18.84 -16.74
N PHE A 627 -3.15 -17.60 -16.27
CA PHE A 627 -2.01 -16.76 -16.62
C PHE A 627 -0.70 -17.28 -16.01
N ILE A 628 -0.69 -17.71 -14.75
CA ILE A 628 0.51 -18.34 -14.15
C ILE A 628 0.89 -19.61 -14.92
N LYS A 629 -0.10 -20.42 -15.33
CA LYS A 629 0.13 -21.58 -16.21
C LYS A 629 0.77 -21.17 -17.54
N GLN A 630 0.21 -20.18 -18.24
CA GLN A 630 0.78 -19.67 -19.49
C GLN A 630 2.23 -19.20 -19.33
N ASN A 631 2.57 -18.53 -18.23
CA ASN A 631 3.96 -18.11 -18.00
C ASN A 631 4.90 -19.30 -17.75
N ILE A 632 4.44 -20.34 -17.03
CA ILE A 632 5.18 -21.60 -16.86
C ILE A 632 5.39 -22.30 -18.20
N ASP A 633 4.36 -22.35 -19.05
CA ASP A 633 4.44 -22.90 -20.42
C ASP A 633 5.47 -22.15 -21.29
N HIS A 634 5.66 -20.84 -21.05
CA HIS A 634 6.73 -20.01 -21.64
C HIS A 634 8.07 -20.04 -20.85
N GLY A 635 8.27 -21.03 -19.98
CA GLY A 635 9.53 -21.27 -19.27
C GLY A 635 9.72 -20.51 -17.94
N ALA A 636 8.67 -19.90 -17.37
CA ALA A 636 8.76 -19.29 -16.05
C ALA A 636 8.94 -20.34 -14.94
N SER A 637 9.84 -20.05 -14.01
CA SER A 637 10.13 -20.89 -12.85
C SER A 637 10.38 -20.03 -11.61
N ARG A 638 10.58 -20.66 -10.44
CA ARG A 638 11.00 -19.98 -9.21
C ARG A 638 12.50 -19.62 -9.17
N THR A 639 13.25 -19.87 -10.24
CA THR A 639 14.70 -19.65 -10.28
C THR A 639 15.02 -18.66 -11.41
N LEU A 640 15.68 -17.55 -11.05
CA LEU A 640 16.09 -16.50 -11.98
C LEU A 640 17.57 -16.58 -12.28
N VAL A 641 17.99 -16.14 -13.47
CA VAL A 641 19.39 -15.90 -13.81
C VAL A 641 19.59 -14.47 -14.31
N ILE A 642 20.54 -13.77 -13.71
CA ILE A 642 21.06 -12.49 -14.18
C ILE A 642 22.33 -12.77 -14.99
N ARG A 643 22.32 -12.39 -16.27
CA ARG A 643 23.45 -12.56 -17.20
C ARG A 643 24.39 -11.37 -17.16
N ASN A 644 25.70 -11.63 -17.25
CA ASN A 644 26.76 -10.62 -17.30
C ASN A 644 26.68 -9.61 -16.14
N VAL A 645 26.68 -10.13 -14.91
CA VAL A 645 26.51 -9.36 -13.68
C VAL A 645 27.67 -8.39 -13.49
N ASN A 646 27.36 -7.12 -13.20
CA ASN A 646 28.35 -6.12 -12.85
C ASN A 646 29.03 -6.51 -11.51
N PRO A 647 30.36 -6.44 -11.38
CA PRO A 647 31.08 -6.71 -10.12
C PRO A 647 30.55 -5.99 -8.88
N ASN A 648 29.88 -4.84 -9.04
CA ASN A 648 29.26 -4.09 -7.94
C ASN A 648 27.97 -4.73 -7.39
N ILE A 649 27.42 -5.75 -8.04
CA ILE A 649 26.23 -6.47 -7.57
C ILE A 649 26.65 -7.67 -6.74
N THR A 650 26.51 -7.54 -5.42
CA THR A 650 26.75 -8.59 -4.44
C THR A 650 25.47 -9.33 -4.08
N GLU A 651 25.60 -10.49 -3.42
CA GLU A 651 24.45 -11.21 -2.84
C GLU A 651 23.60 -10.31 -1.93
N ALA A 652 24.27 -9.55 -1.04
CA ALA A 652 23.61 -8.65 -0.10
C ALA A 652 22.77 -7.58 -0.83
N LEU A 653 23.29 -6.99 -1.92
CA LEU A 653 22.57 -6.02 -2.72
C LEU A 653 21.34 -6.64 -3.42
N ILE A 654 21.46 -7.86 -3.93
CA ILE A 654 20.32 -8.57 -4.53
C ILE A 654 19.24 -8.84 -3.47
N ARG A 655 19.62 -9.28 -2.26
CA ARG A 655 18.69 -9.50 -1.15
C ARG A 655 17.99 -8.20 -0.75
N GLN A 656 18.74 -7.12 -0.51
CA GLN A 656 18.19 -5.79 -0.22
C GLN A 656 17.23 -5.29 -1.32
N HIS A 657 17.54 -5.55 -2.58
CA HIS A 657 16.68 -5.19 -3.72
C HIS A 657 15.39 -6.01 -3.82
N LEU A 658 15.29 -7.14 -3.12
CA LEU A 658 14.15 -8.05 -3.15
C LEU A 658 13.33 -8.04 -1.84
N ASP A 659 13.93 -7.60 -0.72
CA ASP A 659 13.36 -7.65 0.65
C ASP A 659 11.96 -7.03 0.78
N HIS A 660 11.72 -5.88 0.17
CA HIS A 660 10.41 -5.22 0.10
C HIS A 660 9.27 -5.99 -0.62
N ILE A 661 9.52 -7.16 -1.22
CA ILE A 661 8.50 -7.96 -1.90
C ILE A 661 7.84 -8.90 -0.89
N HIS A 662 6.57 -8.65 -0.59
CA HIS A 662 5.81 -9.43 0.39
C HIS A 662 5.85 -10.94 0.08
N ASN A 663 6.17 -11.74 1.11
CA ASN A 663 6.27 -13.21 1.09
C ASN A 663 7.20 -13.83 0.03
N LEU A 664 8.06 -13.03 -0.62
CA LEU A 664 9.21 -13.55 -1.36
C LEU A 664 10.28 -14.01 -0.37
N VAL A 665 10.66 -15.29 -0.44
CA VAL A 665 11.84 -15.82 0.27
C VAL A 665 12.92 -16.13 -0.76
N VAL A 666 14.06 -15.47 -0.64
CA VAL A 666 15.27 -15.72 -1.44
C VAL A 666 16.04 -16.87 -0.78
N ILE A 667 15.91 -18.07 -1.35
CA ILE A 667 16.42 -19.33 -0.78
C ILE A 667 17.94 -19.43 -0.91
N ASP A 668 18.48 -19.12 -2.09
CA ASP A 668 19.91 -19.18 -2.38
C ASP A 668 20.28 -18.19 -3.49
N ILE A 669 21.52 -17.70 -3.47
CA ILE A 669 22.09 -16.89 -4.54
C ILE A 669 23.49 -17.44 -4.85
N GLN A 670 23.73 -17.82 -6.10
CA GLN A 670 25.01 -18.39 -6.53
C GLN A 670 25.59 -17.61 -7.72
N PHE A 671 26.84 -17.20 -7.61
CA PHE A 671 27.58 -16.54 -8.69
C PHE A 671 28.44 -17.56 -9.42
N SER A 672 28.23 -17.71 -10.73
CA SER A 672 28.99 -18.66 -11.56
C SER A 672 29.15 -18.12 -12.98
N GLN A 673 30.39 -18.15 -13.49
CA GLN A 673 30.73 -17.74 -14.87
C GLN A 673 30.23 -16.33 -15.25
N GLY A 674 30.28 -15.38 -14.31
CA GLY A 674 29.80 -14.01 -14.53
C GLY A 674 28.27 -13.84 -14.50
N ASN A 675 27.52 -14.89 -14.14
CA ASN A 675 26.07 -14.88 -13.96
C ASN A 675 25.72 -15.04 -12.48
N ALA A 676 24.56 -14.53 -12.06
CA ALA A 676 23.99 -14.78 -10.73
C ALA A 676 22.68 -15.55 -10.86
N TYR A 677 22.58 -16.67 -10.14
CA TYR A 677 21.40 -17.53 -10.07
C TYR A 677 20.71 -17.25 -8.74
N ILE A 678 19.39 -17.02 -8.76
CA ILE A 678 18.58 -16.64 -7.59
C ILE A 678 17.41 -17.62 -7.48
N SER A 679 17.41 -18.47 -6.47
CA SER A 679 16.31 -19.41 -6.22
C SER A 679 15.33 -18.82 -5.21
N THR A 680 14.04 -18.82 -5.53
CA THR A 680 12.96 -18.28 -4.67
C THR A 680 11.97 -19.36 -4.25
N ASN A 681 11.00 -18.99 -3.40
CA ASN A 681 9.99 -19.89 -2.85
C ASN A 681 8.78 -20.17 -3.75
N SER A 682 8.48 -19.31 -4.73
CA SER A 682 7.41 -19.57 -5.71
C SER A 682 7.73 -18.99 -7.09
N VAL A 683 7.13 -19.58 -8.13
CA VAL A 683 7.21 -19.09 -9.53
C VAL A 683 6.65 -17.67 -9.61
N HIS A 684 5.57 -17.42 -8.88
CA HIS A 684 4.90 -16.13 -8.86
C HIS A 684 5.80 -15.04 -8.28
N ASN A 685 6.42 -15.30 -7.11
CA ASN A 685 7.33 -14.36 -6.48
C ASN A 685 8.59 -14.14 -7.35
N ALA A 686 9.04 -15.14 -8.12
CA ALA A 686 10.11 -14.96 -9.11
C ALA A 686 9.70 -14.04 -10.27
N MET A 687 8.46 -14.13 -10.79
CA MET A 687 7.95 -13.21 -11.82
C MET A 687 7.94 -11.75 -11.31
N PHE A 688 7.54 -11.53 -10.07
CA PHE A 688 7.55 -10.21 -9.43
C PHE A 688 8.98 -9.72 -9.14
N ALA A 689 9.85 -10.59 -8.61
CA ALA A 689 11.26 -10.31 -8.39
C ALA A 689 11.98 -9.92 -9.69
N ARG A 690 11.73 -10.64 -10.79
CA ARG A 690 12.26 -10.32 -12.12
C ARG A 690 11.82 -8.93 -12.58
N SER A 691 10.52 -8.63 -12.49
CA SER A 691 9.96 -7.33 -12.87
C SER A 691 10.55 -6.18 -12.03
N CYS A 692 10.74 -6.41 -10.72
CA CYS A 692 11.38 -5.46 -9.82
C CYS A 692 12.86 -5.21 -10.16
N MET A 693 13.65 -6.26 -10.37
CA MET A 693 15.07 -6.08 -10.72
C MET A 693 15.22 -5.38 -12.08
N MET A 694 14.38 -5.70 -13.06
CA MET A 694 14.40 -5.04 -14.38
C MET A 694 14.05 -3.54 -14.32
N SER A 695 13.31 -3.05 -13.32
CA SER A 695 13.00 -1.62 -13.18
C SER A 695 14.13 -0.81 -12.53
N ARG A 696 15.10 -1.45 -11.86
CA ARG A 696 16.17 -0.80 -11.11
C ARG A 696 17.38 -0.51 -11.99
N THR A 697 17.91 0.71 -11.89
CA THR A 697 19.09 1.17 -12.65
C THR A 697 20.35 0.32 -12.42
N ALA A 698 20.48 -0.32 -11.25
CA ALA A 698 21.59 -1.21 -10.91
C ALA A 698 21.75 -2.38 -11.90
N TYR A 699 20.64 -2.95 -12.40
CA TYR A 699 20.65 -4.08 -13.35
C TYR A 699 20.57 -3.63 -14.81
N LYS A 700 20.65 -2.32 -15.09
CA LYS A 700 20.55 -1.77 -16.46
C LYS A 700 21.67 -2.36 -17.33
N ARG A 701 21.28 -2.88 -18.50
CA ARG A 701 22.11 -3.65 -19.47
C ARG A 701 22.43 -5.11 -19.09
N MET A 702 21.98 -5.62 -17.95
CA MET A 702 21.98 -7.06 -17.66
C MET A 702 20.70 -7.70 -18.20
N ARG A 703 20.76 -8.96 -18.63
CA ARG A 703 19.56 -9.73 -18.98
C ARG A 703 19.11 -10.52 -17.76
N ILE A 704 17.82 -10.46 -17.42
CA ILE A 704 17.22 -11.23 -16.34
C ILE A 704 16.23 -12.20 -16.97
N GLU A 705 16.50 -13.48 -16.84
CA GLU A 705 15.82 -14.60 -17.49
C GLU A 705 15.38 -15.60 -16.41
N PHE A 706 14.44 -16.49 -16.74
CA PHE A 706 14.17 -17.66 -15.90
C PHE A 706 15.21 -18.75 -16.17
N SER A 707 15.48 -19.57 -15.16
CA SER A 707 16.33 -20.75 -15.26
C SER A 707 15.54 -22.01 -14.89
N LEU A 708 16.12 -23.19 -15.07
CA LEU A 708 15.48 -24.43 -14.63
C LEU A 708 15.43 -24.48 -13.10
N ASP A 709 14.31 -24.92 -12.54
CA ASP A 709 14.16 -25.16 -11.10
C ASP A 709 15.09 -26.29 -10.66
N GLU A 710 15.91 -26.04 -9.63
CA GLU A 710 16.87 -27.03 -9.13
C GLU A 710 16.23 -28.35 -8.67
N CYS A 711 14.93 -28.37 -8.32
CA CYS A 711 14.18 -29.54 -7.89
C CYS A 711 13.70 -30.46 -9.04
N ILE A 712 13.86 -30.06 -10.30
CA ILE A 712 13.61 -30.93 -11.47
C ILE A 712 14.57 -32.13 -11.50
N ARG A 713 15.72 -32.02 -10.82
CA ARG A 713 16.73 -33.10 -10.73
C ARG A 713 16.10 -34.46 -10.39
N PRO A 714 16.53 -35.54 -11.06
CA PRO A 714 15.96 -36.87 -10.81
C PRO A 714 16.22 -37.31 -9.36
N PHE A 715 15.36 -38.17 -8.85
CA PHE A 715 15.60 -38.81 -7.55
C PHE A 715 16.99 -39.46 -7.54
N PRO A 716 17.78 -39.31 -6.46
CA PRO A 716 19.04 -40.02 -6.31
C PRO A 716 18.82 -41.50 -6.55
N LYS A 717 19.58 -42.10 -7.48
CA LYS A 717 19.54 -43.54 -7.69
C LYS A 717 19.97 -44.20 -6.39
N VAL A 718 19.04 -44.90 -5.74
CA VAL A 718 19.40 -45.83 -4.67
C VAL A 718 20.30 -46.86 -5.31
N GLU A 719 21.58 -46.90 -4.93
CA GLU A 719 22.48 -47.98 -5.31
C GLU A 719 21.99 -49.25 -4.64
N ILE A 720 21.12 -49.97 -5.35
CA ILE A 720 20.79 -51.35 -5.02
C ILE A 720 22.08 -52.13 -5.20
N TYR A 721 22.78 -52.39 -4.10
CA TYR A 721 23.83 -53.40 -4.01
C TYR A 721 23.21 -54.77 -4.32
N GLN A 722 23.04 -55.06 -5.61
CA GLN A 722 22.69 -56.38 -6.09
C GLN A 722 23.84 -57.32 -5.76
N LYS A 723 23.62 -58.17 -4.76
CA LYS A 723 24.48 -59.34 -4.50
C LYS A 723 24.39 -60.28 -5.70
N SER A 724 25.31 -60.13 -6.66
CA SER A 724 25.64 -61.19 -7.60
C SER A 724 26.57 -62.20 -6.92
N ASN A 725 26.26 -63.49 -7.07
CA ASN A 725 26.95 -64.55 -6.35
C ASN A 725 28.30 -64.91 -6.98
N GLY A 726 29.31 -65.11 -6.13
CA GLY A 726 30.23 -66.25 -6.27
C GLY A 726 31.70 -65.99 -6.66
N LYS A 727 32.56 -65.78 -5.65
CA LYS A 727 33.54 -66.79 -5.16
C LYS A 727 34.52 -66.22 -4.11
N THR A 728 34.55 -66.90 -2.96
CA THR A 728 35.67 -67.13 -2.01
C THR A 728 36.84 -66.12 -1.89
N VAL A 729 37.06 -65.60 -0.67
CA VAL A 729 38.27 -65.79 0.18
C VAL A 729 37.90 -65.40 1.64
N GLU A 730 38.73 -65.75 2.62
CA GLU A 730 38.39 -66.04 4.03
C GLU A 730 38.27 -64.85 5.01
N SER A 731 37.82 -65.18 6.24
CA SER A 731 37.44 -64.29 7.35
C SER A 731 38.50 -64.14 8.47
N PRO A 732 38.38 -63.08 9.31
CA PRO A 732 38.57 -63.18 10.76
C PRO A 732 37.34 -62.63 11.56
N PRO A 733 37.26 -62.73 12.91
CA PRO A 733 36.04 -63.27 13.56
C PRO A 733 35.19 -62.31 14.44
N LYS A 734 34.05 -62.83 14.93
CA LYS A 734 33.17 -62.24 15.97
C LYS A 734 33.48 -62.79 17.37
N PRO A 735 33.08 -62.11 18.46
CA PRO A 735 31.83 -62.44 19.19
C PRO A 735 31.12 -61.17 19.76
N ALA A 736 29.95 -61.14 20.42
CA ALA A 736 28.95 -62.15 20.84
C ALA A 736 27.49 -61.60 20.65
N LYS A 737 26.44 -62.22 21.21
CA LYS A 737 25.02 -61.97 20.86
C LYS A 737 24.05 -62.03 22.07
N LYS A 738 22.87 -61.37 21.92
CA LYS A 738 21.55 -61.58 22.62
C LYS A 738 21.40 -60.98 24.04
N PRO A 739 20.14 -60.80 24.56
CA PRO A 739 18.82 -61.17 24.00
C PRO A 739 17.76 -60.03 23.88
N THR A 740 16.61 -60.38 23.29
CA THR A 740 15.36 -59.59 23.18
C THR A 740 14.34 -59.95 24.27
N ARG A 741 13.45 -59.00 24.65
CA ARG A 741 12.10 -59.24 25.25
C ARG A 741 11.17 -58.00 25.04
N PRO A 742 9.85 -58.07 25.33
CA PRO A 742 8.81 -57.50 24.45
C PRO A 742 8.28 -56.10 24.83
N GLN A 743 7.41 -55.57 23.96
CA GLN A 743 6.64 -54.33 24.15
C GLN A 743 5.74 -54.37 25.40
N SER A 744 5.64 -53.24 26.11
CA SER A 744 4.58 -52.93 27.08
C SER A 744 3.88 -51.61 26.70
N ASN A 745 2.60 -51.48 27.09
CA ASN A 745 1.71 -50.41 26.62
C ASN A 745 1.99 -49.04 27.28
N ARG A 746 1.97 -47.98 26.47
CA ARG A 746 2.27 -46.60 26.87
C ARG A 746 1.02 -45.80 27.32
N PHE A 747 0.14 -46.42 28.11
CA PHE A 747 -1.11 -45.80 28.58
C PHE A 747 -1.34 -45.90 30.11
N GLU A 748 -0.33 -46.32 30.87
CA GLU A 748 -0.39 -46.47 32.33
C GLU A 748 0.13 -45.21 33.07
N SER A 749 -0.18 -44.01 32.55
CA SER A 749 0.25 -42.74 33.15
C SER A 749 -0.76 -41.61 32.96
N LEU A 750 -2.04 -41.92 33.20
CA LEU A 750 -3.12 -40.95 33.43
C LEU A 750 -4.03 -41.48 34.56
N SER A 751 -3.54 -41.39 35.79
CA SER A 751 -4.39 -41.47 37.00
C SER A 751 -4.06 -40.27 37.88
N VAL A 752 -5.11 -39.62 38.37
CA VAL A 752 -5.05 -38.32 39.06
C VAL A 752 -4.76 -38.54 40.53
N GLU A 753 -3.66 -37.99 41.04
CA GLU A 753 -3.44 -37.88 42.48
C GLU A 753 -4.02 -36.56 43.00
N ASN A 754 -5.10 -36.68 43.76
CA ASN A 754 -5.70 -35.62 44.57
C ASN A 754 -5.56 -36.04 46.03
N SER A 755 -4.67 -35.39 46.78
CA SER A 755 -4.41 -35.72 48.20
C SER A 755 -4.87 -34.59 49.13
N GLY A 756 -6.10 -34.74 49.62
CA GLY A 756 -6.61 -33.98 50.75
C GLY A 756 -6.29 -34.67 52.08
N VAL A 757 -5.71 -33.90 52.99
CA VAL A 757 -5.76 -33.97 54.48
C VAL A 757 -6.39 -35.24 55.12
N SER A 758 -5.56 -36.01 55.82
CA SER A 758 -5.78 -36.61 57.17
C SER A 758 -4.68 -37.66 57.44
N ASP A 759 -4.29 -38.04 58.65
CA ASP A 759 -4.13 -37.41 59.97
C ASP A 759 -3.46 -38.51 60.86
N VAL A 760 -2.52 -38.14 61.73
CA VAL A 760 -2.12 -38.87 62.98
C VAL A 760 -1.40 -40.25 62.95
N SER A 761 -0.27 -40.32 63.71
CA SER A 761 0.40 -41.50 64.34
C SER A 761 1.05 -42.57 63.41
N THR A 762 2.14 -43.29 63.69
CA THR A 762 3.19 -43.42 64.77
C THR A 762 4.30 -44.37 64.20
N ASP A 763 5.53 -44.55 64.70
CA ASP A 763 6.26 -44.12 65.93
C ASP A 763 7.82 -44.11 65.69
N SER A 764 8.62 -44.18 66.76
CA SER A 764 10.03 -44.67 66.91
C SER A 764 10.57 -45.66 65.85
N ASP A 765 11.87 -45.70 65.50
CA ASP A 765 13.12 -45.33 66.21
C ASP A 765 14.14 -44.59 65.29
#